data_AF-A0A919IYB4-F1
#
_entry.id   AF-A0A919IYB4-F1
#
_cell.length_a   1.000
_cell.length_b   1.000
_cell.length_c   1.000
_cell.angle_alpha   90.00
_cell.angle_beta   90.00
_cell.angle_gamma   90.00
#
_symmetry.space_group_name_H-M   'P 1'
#
loop_
_entity.id
_entity.type
_entity.pdbx_description
1 polymer ?
#
loop_
_entity_poly.entity_id
_entity_poly.type
_entity_poly.pdbx_seq_one_letter_code
_entity_poly.pdbx_strand_id
1 'polypeptide(L)'
;MKSDRSPIGAFRGLAALVLLPVLAVPVPAVAAGMSPSGNVEAAAPGSLHDRGILAELRELVAQAEALRAGSAQFPLQISRTGDGSDVDKGLPWVYADETKDLDSALRFARRARAAHAAEAKARLEKAMAEFAGKIKADGSNPYFRLDPGPGKLPLQIAAPTGTWTTAKPLDSRVPADFAGGTFEKIPYPFADSAGQADVLKINYVHNGTSTFGGITVQSPLSPAVNVPEGATIEFDVYYPKSAQGKYMRWRMRNISSDLDSYLRDYEYNNLNPDWVGSYQGETWFKAHHSVNASVGMSSNFTLELHGETGRPAETGTLLAANFKITAPDPNGVALPDVVNAENQSAVAPLKSVYNRKNDRFMVGSIGTGPVTGTRARHYEIFVDGNNLKAEGTHPRGPSWLKSTTGEALGGASTTPGLAEFSFPTSAYQAIRDSGTPGEFKSHGHVLAWYNQAPAWMRQIVPATLPAGYNGTTDFYGLGNGVTTRVPVDKETARRVQFDHTTYVMRHFLSTDEKYGSSAARGVIPFNSWDVLNEEVHESRHSELIPQDPNSWRASLKHTNWLAAMSDDRIGGDLKEHYVYLLFKYAHIAAPNKRMAAAYKANFADLPEYMKSDGNDTNGSIDAYVVARPPKLTYNDYGIATRSKARTVYNMVRALNTSWRSDPLYDGRPLIEDIGIQGHDSLGKTLASDNQYAMALYATLVDQKLLSGISYSEFDLKLPTSAPGGGAVAPATLNVRQSDALGYQYALMYKLFTKFAPYVDHVISWGVSGSGWQGSYVLFDGQENADSGYYGAVKPNRFILGHSYLDDYFAGEYEKIKKGYRIDLGDLGTYRR
;
A
#
# COMPACT_ATOMS: atom_id res chain seq x y z
N MET A 1 5.29 -4.55 -50.82
CA MET A 1 6.62 -4.01 -51.15
C MET A 1 7.17 -3.41 -49.86
N LYS A 2 8.04 -4.09 -49.09
CA LYS A 2 9.53 -3.98 -49.14
C LYS A 2 9.98 -2.54 -49.45
N SER A 3 10.77 -1.83 -48.64
CA SER A 3 11.95 -2.28 -47.88
C SER A 3 12.37 -1.32 -46.75
N ASP A 4 13.06 -1.92 -45.78
CA ASP A 4 13.86 -1.37 -44.68
C ASP A 4 14.83 -0.21 -45.01
N ARG A 5 15.13 0.63 -44.00
CA ARG A 5 16.41 0.59 -43.25
C ARG A 5 16.51 1.70 -42.18
N SER A 6 16.68 1.29 -40.93
CA SER A 6 17.49 2.00 -39.91
C SER A 6 19.00 1.82 -40.25
N PRO A 7 19.94 2.59 -39.65
CA PRO A 7 20.37 2.33 -38.26
C PRO A 7 20.81 3.56 -37.40
N ILE A 8 20.56 3.43 -36.09
CA ILE A 8 21.46 3.71 -34.93
C ILE A 8 21.93 5.14 -34.64
N GLY A 9 21.73 5.60 -33.40
CA GLY A 9 22.68 6.49 -32.71
C GLY A 9 22.11 7.45 -31.66
N ALA A 10 22.03 6.99 -30.41
CA ALA A 10 21.85 7.72 -29.14
C ALA A 10 21.91 9.26 -29.12
N PHE A 11 20.87 9.89 -28.55
CA PHE A 11 21.01 11.08 -27.70
C PHE A 11 20.12 10.92 -26.46
N ARG A 12 20.78 10.79 -25.30
CA ARG A 12 20.18 10.72 -23.96
C ARG A 12 19.83 12.13 -23.49
N GLY A 13 18.79 12.19 -22.65
CA GLY A 13 18.09 13.41 -22.26
C GLY A 13 18.87 14.39 -21.40
N LEU A 14 18.37 15.63 -21.42
CA LEU A 14 18.58 16.70 -20.46
C LEU A 14 17.31 17.57 -20.47
N ALA A 15 17.11 18.37 -19.42
CA ALA A 15 15.94 19.20 -19.10
C ALA A 15 14.83 18.52 -18.27
N ALA A 16 15.23 17.96 -17.12
CA ALA A 16 14.48 18.23 -15.89
C ALA A 16 15.07 19.52 -15.29
N LEU A 17 14.21 20.43 -14.81
CA LEU A 17 14.63 21.65 -14.13
C LEU A 17 15.24 21.23 -12.78
N VAL A 18 16.55 20.99 -12.77
CA VAL A 18 17.34 20.72 -11.56
C VAL A 18 17.64 22.07 -10.92
N LEU A 19 16.78 22.50 -10.00
CA LEU A 19 17.15 23.49 -8.98
C LEU A 19 17.91 22.72 -7.89
N LEU A 20 19.21 22.53 -8.05
CA LEU A 20 20.07 21.98 -7.00
C LEU A 20 20.25 23.03 -5.88
N PRO A 21 20.08 22.67 -4.60
CA PRO A 21 20.63 23.46 -3.50
C PRO A 21 22.15 23.23 -3.45
N VAL A 22 22.89 24.32 -3.29
CA VAL A 22 24.36 24.36 -3.17
C VAL A 22 24.78 23.62 -1.88
N LEU A 23 25.58 22.54 -2.00
CA LEU A 23 26.35 21.97 -0.88
C LEU A 23 27.76 21.54 -1.31
N ALA A 24 28.71 21.83 -0.43
CA ALA A 24 30.16 21.82 -0.59
C ALA A 24 30.78 20.42 -0.82
N VAL A 25 31.90 20.39 -1.57
CA VAL A 25 32.71 19.18 -1.81
C VAL A 25 34.00 19.23 -0.96
N PRO A 26 34.37 18.16 -0.22
CA PRO A 26 35.71 17.98 0.32
C PRO A 26 36.62 17.25 -0.70
N VAL A 27 37.88 17.67 -0.77
CA VAL A 27 38.92 17.17 -1.70
C VAL A 27 39.57 15.87 -1.19
N PRO A 28 39.82 14.85 -2.03
CA PRO A 28 40.73 13.76 -1.69
C PRO A 28 42.15 13.99 -2.23
N ALA A 29 43.14 13.59 -1.44
CA ALA A 29 44.56 13.64 -1.75
C ALA A 29 44.98 12.58 -2.78
N VAL A 30 45.98 12.89 -3.62
CA VAL A 30 46.68 11.90 -4.47
C VAL A 30 48.20 12.03 -4.25
N ALA A 31 48.84 10.89 -4.05
CA ALA A 31 50.28 10.71 -3.91
C ALA A 31 50.96 10.28 -5.22
N ALA A 32 52.14 10.86 -5.45
CA ALA A 32 53.39 10.35 -6.04
C ALA A 32 53.45 9.75 -7.47
N GLY A 33 54.47 10.20 -8.23
CA GLY A 33 55.30 9.29 -9.04
C GLY A 33 55.77 9.75 -10.44
N MET A 34 56.89 10.51 -10.49
CA MET A 34 58.02 10.49 -11.45
C MET A 34 57.82 10.52 -13.00
N SER A 35 58.59 11.42 -13.63
CA SER A 35 58.75 11.72 -15.08
C SER A 35 60.05 11.07 -15.68
N PRO A 36 60.51 11.37 -16.92
CA PRO A 36 59.91 11.22 -18.26
C PRO A 36 60.91 10.66 -19.33
N SER A 37 60.50 10.43 -20.58
CA SER A 37 61.32 10.74 -21.79
C SER A 37 60.53 10.63 -23.10
N GLY A 38 60.75 11.58 -24.03
CA GLY A 38 60.39 11.46 -25.45
C GLY A 38 59.71 12.70 -26.06
N ASN A 39 60.50 13.65 -26.57
CA ASN A 39 60.06 14.83 -27.35
C ASN A 39 59.61 14.48 -28.77
N VAL A 40 58.49 15.07 -29.23
CA VAL A 40 58.31 15.57 -30.61
C VAL A 40 57.42 16.82 -30.57
N GLU A 41 57.93 17.95 -31.06
CA GLU A 41 57.19 19.21 -31.24
C GLU A 41 56.29 19.16 -32.47
N ALA A 42 55.00 19.49 -32.29
CA ALA A 42 54.15 20.14 -33.30
C ALA A 42 52.89 20.74 -32.65
N ALA A 43 52.65 22.04 -32.92
CA ALA A 43 51.44 22.83 -32.68
C ALA A 43 50.82 22.83 -31.25
N ALA A 44 50.77 24.03 -30.64
CA ALA A 44 50.30 24.27 -29.28
C ALA A 44 49.04 23.46 -28.88
N PRO A 45 49.17 22.45 -28.00
CA PRO A 45 48.03 21.70 -27.50
C PRO A 45 47.44 22.47 -26.32
N GLY A 46 46.21 22.98 -26.46
CA GLY A 46 45.39 23.26 -25.29
C GLY A 46 45.38 22.01 -24.42
N SER A 47 45.74 22.18 -23.15
CA SER A 47 45.96 21.08 -22.21
C SER A 47 44.69 20.22 -22.10
N LEU A 48 44.80 18.95 -21.72
CA LEU A 48 43.64 18.10 -21.44
C LEU A 48 42.67 18.77 -20.44
N HIS A 49 43.20 19.62 -19.56
CA HIS A 49 42.46 20.48 -18.64
C HIS A 49 41.61 21.53 -19.36
N ASP A 50 42.16 22.24 -20.36
CA ASP A 50 41.43 23.25 -21.15
C ASP A 50 40.28 22.64 -21.98
N ARG A 51 40.45 21.39 -22.45
CA ARG A 51 39.38 20.66 -23.15
C ARG A 51 38.27 20.21 -22.22
N GLY A 52 38.60 19.83 -20.98
CA GLY A 52 37.62 19.50 -19.94
C GLY A 52 36.75 20.71 -19.57
N ILE A 53 37.37 21.86 -19.31
CA ILE A 53 36.65 23.10 -18.95
C ILE A 53 35.74 23.57 -20.08
N LEU A 54 36.17 23.45 -21.34
CA LEU A 54 35.34 23.85 -22.48
C LEU A 54 34.13 22.90 -22.68
N ALA A 55 34.26 21.62 -22.34
CA ALA A 55 33.15 20.67 -22.36
C ALA A 55 32.13 20.99 -21.24
N GLU A 56 32.60 21.24 -20.02
CA GLU A 56 31.77 21.68 -18.90
C GLU A 56 31.03 23.00 -19.21
N LEU A 57 31.71 23.97 -19.83
CA LEU A 57 31.08 25.24 -20.21
C LEU A 57 29.96 25.03 -21.25
N ARG A 58 30.12 24.11 -22.20
CA ARG A 58 29.07 23.79 -23.18
C ARG A 58 27.85 23.16 -22.53
N GLU A 59 28.08 22.28 -21.56
CA GLU A 59 26.99 21.70 -20.77
C GLU A 59 26.26 22.78 -19.97
N LEU A 60 27.00 23.68 -19.32
CA LEU A 60 26.44 24.81 -18.58
C LEU A 60 25.65 25.77 -19.49
N VAL A 61 26.12 26.03 -20.72
CA VAL A 61 25.37 26.81 -21.72
C VAL A 61 24.03 26.13 -22.05
N ALA A 62 24.02 24.82 -22.24
CA ALA A 62 22.77 24.09 -22.50
C ALA A 62 21.81 24.15 -21.29
N GLN A 63 22.33 24.06 -20.07
CA GLN A 63 21.53 24.22 -18.84
C GLN A 63 20.97 25.64 -18.71
N ALA A 64 21.76 26.67 -18.97
CA ALA A 64 21.32 28.06 -18.98
C ALA A 64 20.24 28.33 -20.04
N GLU A 65 20.37 27.74 -21.24
CA GLU A 65 19.36 27.84 -22.30
C GLU A 65 18.04 27.15 -21.89
N ALA A 66 18.12 25.98 -21.25
CA ALA A 66 16.95 25.29 -20.71
C ALA A 66 16.29 26.10 -19.58
N LEU A 67 17.07 26.67 -18.67
CA LEU A 67 16.57 27.55 -17.61
C LEU A 67 15.85 28.78 -18.19
N ARG A 68 16.41 29.37 -19.26
CA ARG A 68 15.87 30.55 -19.94
C ARG A 68 14.57 30.26 -20.68
N ALA A 69 14.41 29.07 -21.22
CA ALA A 69 13.23 28.66 -22.00
C ALA A 69 12.13 28.00 -21.14
N GLY A 70 12.50 27.35 -20.04
CA GLY A 70 11.63 26.41 -19.34
C GLY A 70 11.50 25.08 -20.09
N SER A 71 10.46 24.31 -19.76
CA SER A 71 10.18 23.03 -20.43
C SER A 71 8.98 23.15 -21.36
N ALA A 72 8.77 22.15 -22.24
CA ALA A 72 7.57 22.11 -23.07
C ALA A 72 6.26 22.05 -22.27
N GLN A 73 6.29 21.51 -21.04
CA GLN A 73 5.11 21.47 -20.14
C GLN A 73 4.91 22.79 -19.39
N PHE A 74 6.00 23.48 -19.09
CA PHE A 74 6.08 24.68 -18.26
C PHE A 74 7.06 25.68 -18.89
N PRO A 75 6.68 26.35 -19.99
CA PRO A 75 7.53 27.34 -20.61
C PRO A 75 7.68 28.54 -19.67
N LEU A 76 8.88 29.11 -19.62
CA LEU A 76 9.09 30.34 -18.86
C LEU A 76 8.44 31.51 -19.60
N GLN A 77 7.46 32.15 -18.97
CA GLN A 77 6.79 33.31 -19.54
C GLN A 77 7.58 34.59 -19.24
N ILE A 78 7.54 35.55 -20.16
CA ILE A 78 8.19 36.85 -20.00
C ILE A 78 7.11 37.93 -20.01
N SER A 79 6.83 38.49 -18.83
CA SER A 79 5.91 39.61 -18.70
C SER A 79 6.55 40.90 -19.20
N ARG A 80 5.75 41.70 -19.91
CA ARG A 80 6.12 43.04 -20.38
C ARG A 80 5.40 44.15 -19.61
N THR A 81 4.50 43.81 -18.69
CA THR A 81 3.86 44.76 -17.78
C THR A 81 4.59 44.80 -16.45
N GLY A 82 4.42 45.90 -15.70
CA GLY A 82 5.05 46.04 -14.38
C GLY A 82 4.41 45.19 -13.27
N ASP A 83 3.28 44.53 -13.56
CA ASP A 83 2.45 43.80 -12.59
C ASP A 83 2.22 42.31 -12.94
N GLY A 84 2.78 41.84 -14.06
CA GLY A 84 2.62 40.45 -14.49
C GLY A 84 1.21 40.07 -14.93
N SER A 85 0.33 41.03 -15.23
CA SER A 85 -1.06 40.76 -15.63
C SER A 85 -1.22 40.13 -17.01
N ASP A 86 -0.16 40.15 -17.83
CA ASP A 86 -0.12 39.59 -19.19
C ASP A 86 0.32 38.11 -19.25
N VAL A 87 0.57 37.47 -18.10
CA VAL A 87 1.02 36.07 -17.99
C VAL A 87 0.14 35.26 -17.04
N ASP A 88 0.12 33.93 -17.19
CA ASP A 88 -0.46 33.02 -16.20
C ASP A 88 0.47 32.94 -14.98
N LYS A 89 0.06 33.56 -13.87
CA LYS A 89 0.86 33.66 -12.64
C LYS A 89 1.03 32.31 -11.92
N GLY A 90 0.21 31.30 -12.24
CA GLY A 90 0.34 29.95 -11.71
C GLY A 90 1.50 29.15 -12.33
N LEU A 91 2.05 29.60 -13.44
CA LEU A 91 3.17 28.98 -14.15
C LEU A 91 4.46 29.79 -13.99
N PRO A 92 5.64 29.25 -14.34
CA PRO A 92 6.89 30.02 -14.28
C PRO A 92 6.85 31.30 -15.11
N TRP A 93 7.22 32.43 -14.50
CA TRP A 93 7.35 33.70 -15.21
C TRP A 93 8.41 34.64 -14.62
N VAL A 94 8.88 35.59 -15.44
CA VAL A 94 9.81 36.68 -15.07
C VAL A 94 9.42 37.97 -15.77
N TYR A 95 9.89 39.11 -15.27
CA TYR A 95 9.84 40.38 -16.01
C TYR A 95 10.91 40.41 -17.09
N ALA A 96 10.63 41.10 -18.21
CA ALA A 96 11.59 41.22 -19.32
C ALA A 96 12.98 41.72 -18.87
N ASP A 97 13.03 42.66 -17.92
CA ASP A 97 14.29 43.25 -17.43
C ASP A 97 15.15 42.29 -16.61
N GLU A 98 14.53 41.32 -15.94
CA GLU A 98 15.21 40.34 -15.07
C GLU A 98 16.11 39.37 -15.84
N THR A 99 15.94 39.33 -17.16
CA THR A 99 16.58 38.39 -18.08
C THR A 99 17.92 38.86 -18.63
N LYS A 100 18.20 40.17 -18.51
CA LYS A 100 19.32 40.84 -19.18
C LYS A 100 20.68 40.25 -18.82
N ASP A 101 20.89 39.96 -17.53
CA ASP A 101 22.17 39.45 -17.02
C ASP A 101 22.46 38.03 -17.53
N LEU A 102 21.46 37.15 -17.49
CA LEU A 102 21.55 35.79 -18.02
C LEU A 102 21.79 35.80 -19.54
N ASP A 103 21.03 36.61 -20.28
CA ASP A 103 21.20 36.73 -21.73
C ASP A 103 22.60 37.27 -22.09
N SER A 104 23.16 38.17 -21.29
CA SER A 104 24.53 38.66 -21.47
C SER A 104 25.59 37.60 -21.16
N ALA A 105 25.43 36.86 -20.06
CA ALA A 105 26.35 35.79 -19.67
C ALA A 105 26.33 34.65 -20.71
N LEU A 106 25.16 34.26 -21.19
CA LEU A 106 24.98 33.28 -22.28
C LEU A 106 25.70 33.71 -23.57
N ARG A 107 25.54 34.98 -23.99
CA ARG A 107 26.24 35.51 -25.17
C ARG A 107 27.77 35.45 -25.02
N PHE A 108 28.28 35.74 -23.81
CA PHE A 108 29.71 35.66 -23.51
C PHE A 108 30.21 34.21 -23.54
N ALA A 109 29.52 33.30 -22.85
CA ALA A 109 29.86 31.89 -22.76
C ALA A 109 29.88 31.18 -24.13
N ARG A 110 28.91 31.45 -25.01
CA ARG A 110 28.85 30.89 -26.38
C ARG A 110 30.07 31.27 -27.25
N ARG A 111 30.74 32.38 -26.95
CA ARG A 111 31.88 32.92 -27.71
C ARG A 111 33.23 32.71 -27.01
N ALA A 112 33.22 32.13 -25.80
CA ALA A 112 34.43 31.97 -24.99
C ALA A 112 35.41 30.97 -25.65
N ARG A 113 36.68 31.36 -25.68
CA ARG A 113 37.81 30.48 -26.06
C ARG A 113 38.36 29.81 -24.81
N ALA A 114 39.21 28.79 -24.98
CA ALA A 114 39.84 28.04 -23.88
C ALA A 114 40.40 28.95 -22.75
N ALA A 115 41.11 30.02 -23.12
CA ALA A 115 41.70 30.97 -22.17
C ALA A 115 40.70 31.73 -21.28
N HIS A 116 39.42 31.79 -21.65
CA HIS A 116 38.36 32.47 -20.90
C HIS A 116 37.25 31.52 -20.44
N ALA A 117 37.44 30.20 -20.60
CA ALA A 117 36.39 29.23 -20.34
C ALA A 117 36.03 29.16 -18.84
N ALA A 118 37.01 29.29 -17.95
CA ALA A 118 36.79 29.34 -16.51
C ALA A 118 36.04 30.61 -16.07
N GLU A 119 36.40 31.78 -16.61
CA GLU A 119 35.71 33.04 -16.35
C GLU A 119 34.26 33.00 -16.86
N ALA A 120 34.05 32.49 -18.08
CA ALA A 120 32.74 32.35 -18.68
C ALA A 120 31.85 31.38 -17.88
N LYS A 121 32.43 30.28 -17.38
CA LYS A 121 31.74 29.33 -16.49
C LYS A 121 31.28 30.01 -15.21
N ALA A 122 32.19 30.64 -14.46
CA ALA A 122 31.86 31.31 -13.20
C ALA A 122 30.82 32.44 -13.38
N ARG A 123 30.93 33.22 -14.47
CA ARG A 123 29.96 34.27 -14.80
C ARG A 123 28.58 33.70 -15.12
N LEU A 124 28.53 32.60 -15.86
CA LEU A 124 27.27 31.96 -16.23
C LEU A 124 26.62 31.25 -15.04
N GLU A 125 27.39 30.57 -14.18
CA GLU A 125 26.90 29.98 -12.92
C GLU A 125 26.25 31.04 -12.03
N LYS A 126 26.94 32.18 -11.83
CA LYS A 126 26.40 33.30 -11.07
C LYS A 126 25.11 33.85 -11.68
N ALA A 127 25.09 34.08 -13.00
CA ALA A 127 23.92 34.62 -13.68
C ALA A 127 22.73 33.65 -13.66
N MET A 128 22.99 32.34 -13.75
CA MET A 128 21.96 31.30 -13.60
C MET A 128 21.37 31.29 -12.19
N ALA A 129 22.21 31.35 -11.15
CA ALA A 129 21.75 31.38 -9.76
C ALA A 129 20.91 32.64 -9.48
N GLU A 130 21.36 33.81 -9.93
CA GLU A 130 20.62 35.07 -9.80
C GLU A 130 19.30 35.03 -10.59
N PHE A 131 19.30 34.48 -11.80
CA PHE A 131 18.10 34.38 -12.63
C PHE A 131 17.07 33.40 -12.05
N ALA A 132 17.52 32.25 -11.54
CA ALA A 132 16.66 31.27 -10.89
C ALA A 132 15.89 31.89 -9.71
N GLY A 133 16.57 32.72 -8.90
CA GLY A 133 15.94 33.46 -7.81
C GLY A 133 14.93 34.53 -8.24
N LYS A 134 14.86 34.88 -9.52
CA LYS A 134 13.88 35.84 -10.08
C LYS A 134 12.63 35.16 -10.65
N ILE A 135 12.64 33.84 -10.85
CA ILE A 135 11.49 33.09 -11.38
C ILE A 135 10.35 33.10 -10.35
N LYS A 136 9.15 33.42 -10.83
CA LYS A 136 7.93 33.55 -10.02
C LYS A 136 6.92 32.49 -10.42
N ALA A 137 6.13 32.05 -9.45
CA ALA A 137 4.86 31.35 -9.63
C ALA A 137 4.04 31.56 -8.34
N ASP A 138 2.74 31.81 -8.45
CA ASP A 138 1.87 32.01 -7.29
C ASP A 138 1.32 30.69 -6.71
N GLY A 139 1.61 29.56 -7.36
CA GLY A 139 1.19 28.23 -6.91
C GLY A 139 -0.30 27.95 -7.03
N SER A 140 -1.05 28.79 -7.76
CA SER A 140 -2.48 28.58 -8.07
C SER A 140 -2.72 27.44 -9.05
N ASN A 141 -1.71 27.06 -9.84
CA ASN A 141 -1.78 25.91 -10.74
C ASN A 141 -1.36 24.62 -10.00
N PRO A 142 -2.23 23.61 -9.88
CA PRO A 142 -1.91 22.37 -9.16
C PRO A 142 -0.88 21.50 -9.87
N TYR A 143 -0.51 21.80 -11.12
CA TYR A 143 0.50 21.06 -11.86
C TYR A 143 1.91 21.63 -11.73
N PHE A 144 2.08 22.81 -11.16
CA PHE A 144 3.38 23.43 -11.01
C PHE A 144 3.48 24.22 -9.71
N ARG A 145 4.51 23.93 -8.92
CA ARG A 145 4.86 24.71 -7.74
C ARG A 145 6.37 24.87 -7.64
N LEU A 146 6.82 26.08 -7.30
CA LEU A 146 8.19 26.28 -6.82
C LEU A 146 8.31 25.67 -5.43
N ASP A 147 9.51 25.26 -5.01
CA ASP A 147 9.71 24.69 -3.67
C ASP A 147 9.16 25.67 -2.61
N PRO A 148 8.08 25.32 -1.90
CA PRO A 148 7.50 26.20 -0.89
C PRO A 148 8.37 26.27 0.38
N GLY A 149 9.50 25.55 0.40
CA GLY A 149 10.35 25.36 1.56
C GLY A 149 9.91 24.14 2.38
N PRO A 150 10.75 23.68 3.31
CA PRO A 150 10.49 22.47 4.10
C PRO A 150 9.29 22.61 5.06
N GLY A 151 8.87 23.85 5.32
CA GLY A 151 7.90 24.17 6.34
C GLY A 151 8.48 24.11 7.74
N LYS A 152 7.58 24.19 8.74
CA LYS A 152 7.93 23.88 10.12
C LYS A 152 8.11 22.37 10.26
N LEU A 153 9.32 21.89 9.97
CA LEU A 153 9.67 20.51 10.24
C LEU A 153 9.73 20.29 11.76
N PRO A 154 9.31 19.12 12.26
CA PRO A 154 9.55 18.76 13.65
C PRO A 154 11.05 18.69 13.93
N LEU A 155 11.56 19.53 14.83
CA LEU A 155 12.92 19.48 15.34
C LEU A 155 12.93 18.81 16.71
N GLN A 156 13.86 17.88 16.92
CA GLN A 156 14.11 17.36 18.25
C GLN A 156 14.67 18.47 19.15
N ILE A 157 13.93 18.81 20.20
CA ILE A 157 14.31 19.84 21.19
C ILE A 157 14.85 19.23 22.48
N ALA A 158 14.46 18.00 22.79
CA ALA A 158 15.02 17.21 23.88
C ALA A 158 14.79 15.72 23.65
N ALA A 159 15.58 14.90 24.33
CA ALA A 159 15.34 13.48 24.47
C ALA A 159 15.76 13.02 25.88
N PRO A 160 15.23 11.88 26.34
CA PRO A 160 15.78 11.19 27.51
C PRO A 160 17.28 10.95 27.37
N THR A 161 18.05 11.10 28.46
CA THR A 161 19.50 10.77 28.46
C THR A 161 19.79 9.29 28.21
N GLY A 162 18.76 8.44 28.31
CA GLY A 162 18.89 6.99 28.31
C GLY A 162 19.26 6.42 29.68
N THR A 163 19.43 7.26 30.71
CA THR A 163 19.53 6.82 32.11
C THR A 163 18.13 6.74 32.70
N TRP A 164 17.62 5.53 32.87
CA TRP A 164 16.26 5.26 33.36
C TRP A 164 16.27 4.81 34.82
N THR A 165 15.26 5.27 35.58
CA THR A 165 15.01 4.90 37.00
C THR A 165 13.52 4.65 37.21
N THR A 166 13.15 3.90 38.23
CA THR A 166 11.74 3.78 38.63
C THR A 166 11.23 5.11 39.21
N ALA A 167 9.94 5.38 39.03
CA ALA A 167 9.27 6.56 39.60
C ALA A 167 7.95 6.20 40.26
N LYS A 168 7.36 7.15 41.01
CA LYS A 168 6.02 7.00 41.56
C LYS A 168 5.00 6.92 40.40
N PRO A 169 3.99 6.04 40.48
CA PRO A 169 2.97 5.92 39.43
C PRO A 169 2.30 7.26 39.10
N LEU A 170 2.00 7.44 37.82
CA LEU A 170 1.27 8.59 37.30
C LEU A 170 -0.23 8.43 37.61
N ASP A 171 -0.77 7.22 37.45
CA ASP A 171 -2.15 6.90 37.78
C ASP A 171 -2.29 6.34 39.20
N SER A 172 -3.14 6.96 40.03
CA SER A 172 -3.37 6.54 41.41
C SER A 172 -4.01 5.15 41.56
N ARG A 173 -4.54 4.59 40.46
CA ARG A 173 -5.11 3.24 40.41
C ARG A 173 -4.04 2.17 40.23
N VAL A 174 -2.81 2.55 39.85
CA VAL A 174 -1.64 1.68 39.79
C VAL A 174 -1.03 1.58 41.21
N PRO A 175 -0.92 0.39 41.80
CA PRO A 175 -0.40 0.23 43.16
C PRO A 175 1.04 0.75 43.29
N ALA A 176 1.34 1.36 44.45
CA ALA A 176 2.68 1.87 44.75
C ALA A 176 3.68 0.73 45.05
N ASP A 177 3.19 -0.44 45.47
CA ASP A 177 3.95 -1.68 45.66
C ASP A 177 4.04 -2.43 44.32
N PHE A 178 5.04 -2.01 43.57
CA PHE A 178 5.26 -2.29 42.17
C PHE A 178 5.78 -3.72 41.91
N ALA A 179 5.05 -4.73 42.37
CA ALA A 179 5.51 -6.10 42.50
C ALA A 179 5.53 -6.85 41.16
N GLY A 180 6.53 -6.56 40.31
CA GLY A 180 6.97 -7.48 39.24
C GLY A 180 7.43 -6.85 37.93
N GLY A 181 7.02 -5.60 37.64
CA GLY A 181 7.49 -4.90 36.43
C GLY A 181 8.98 -4.56 36.52
N THR A 182 9.74 -4.79 35.44
CA THR A 182 11.17 -4.46 35.35
C THR A 182 11.48 -3.74 34.05
N PHE A 183 12.56 -2.97 34.01
CA PHE A 183 13.08 -2.42 32.77
C PHE A 183 14.58 -2.65 32.67
N GLU A 184 15.08 -2.74 31.45
CA GLU A 184 16.50 -2.80 31.15
C GLU A 184 16.78 -2.13 29.79
N LYS A 185 17.95 -1.53 29.65
CA LYS A 185 18.41 -0.98 28.37
C LYS A 185 19.17 -2.09 27.64
N ILE A 186 18.78 -2.38 26.40
CA ILE A 186 19.41 -3.42 25.59
C ILE A 186 19.80 -2.87 24.21
N PRO A 187 20.82 -3.44 23.54
CA PRO A 187 21.08 -3.14 22.14
C PRO A 187 19.83 -3.38 21.29
N TYR A 188 19.64 -2.58 20.24
CA TYR A 188 18.53 -2.75 19.29
C TYR A 188 18.52 -4.20 18.77
N PRO A 189 17.49 -5.00 19.08
CA PRO A 189 17.58 -6.44 18.91
C PRO A 189 17.26 -6.93 17.51
N PHE A 190 16.76 -6.05 16.63
CA PHE A 190 16.36 -6.43 15.28
C PHE A 190 17.54 -6.22 14.33
N ALA A 191 17.90 -7.27 13.58
CA ALA A 191 19.02 -7.23 12.65
C ALA A 191 18.65 -6.35 11.44
N ASP A 192 19.00 -5.07 11.51
CA ASP A 192 19.10 -4.22 10.33
C ASP A 192 20.50 -3.61 10.21
N SER A 193 20.86 -3.22 8.99
CA SER A 193 22.15 -2.62 8.66
C SER A 193 22.27 -1.16 9.13
N ALA A 194 21.31 -0.65 9.91
CA ALA A 194 21.12 0.77 10.15
C ALA A 194 21.77 1.30 11.44
N GLY A 195 22.40 0.45 12.26
CA GLY A 195 23.14 0.91 13.45
C GLY A 195 22.26 1.68 14.44
N GLN A 196 21.06 1.16 14.72
CA GLN A 196 20.09 1.81 15.61
C GLN A 196 20.56 1.87 17.07
N ALA A 197 20.07 2.88 17.79
CA ALA A 197 20.37 3.09 19.20
C ALA A 197 19.72 2.00 20.09
N ASP A 198 20.30 1.76 21.26
CA ASP A 198 19.74 0.91 22.30
C ASP A 198 18.26 1.22 22.59
N VAL A 199 17.49 0.19 22.91
CA VAL A 199 16.06 0.26 23.24
C VAL A 199 15.81 0.03 24.72
N LEU A 200 14.72 0.60 25.23
CA LEU A 200 14.24 0.35 26.57
C LEU A 200 13.33 -0.88 26.57
N LYS A 201 13.83 -2.00 27.06
CA LYS A 201 13.02 -3.20 27.30
C LYS A 201 12.25 -3.03 28.59
N ILE A 202 10.95 -3.23 28.53
CA ILE A 202 10.00 -3.12 29.62
C ILE A 202 9.31 -4.47 29.77
N ASN A 203 9.51 -5.13 30.90
CA ASN A 203 8.73 -6.29 31.31
C ASN A 203 7.63 -5.80 32.26
N TYR A 204 6.38 -6.04 31.92
CA TYR A 204 5.24 -5.72 32.77
C TYR A 204 4.66 -7.02 33.34
N VAL A 205 4.38 -7.04 34.65
CA VAL A 205 3.91 -8.23 35.38
C VAL A 205 2.79 -7.80 36.32
N HIS A 206 1.83 -8.71 36.56
CA HIS A 206 0.73 -8.49 37.50
C HIS A 206 0.44 -9.69 38.41
N ASN A 207 0.19 -9.44 39.71
CA ASN A 207 -0.05 -10.44 40.76
C ASN A 207 -1.52 -10.92 40.85
N GLY A 208 -2.18 -11.17 39.72
CA GLY A 208 -3.45 -11.92 39.70
C GLY A 208 -4.70 -11.24 40.28
N THR A 209 -4.72 -9.91 40.45
CA THR A 209 -5.91 -9.12 40.87
C THR A 209 -6.52 -8.30 39.71
N SER A 210 -7.76 -7.81 39.80
CA SER A 210 -8.43 -7.06 38.72
C SER A 210 -8.04 -5.57 38.62
N THR A 211 -6.98 -5.14 39.32
CA THR A 211 -6.47 -3.76 39.35
C THR A 211 -5.24 -3.56 38.47
N PHE A 212 -5.02 -2.32 38.03
CA PHE A 212 -3.97 -1.86 37.10
C PHE A 212 -2.55 -2.33 37.48
N GLY A 213 -1.97 -3.25 36.70
CA GLY A 213 -0.53 -3.54 36.70
C GLY A 213 0.19 -2.70 35.65
N GLY A 214 1.47 -2.37 35.87
CA GLY A 214 2.22 -1.50 34.95
C GLY A 214 3.73 -1.43 35.21
N ILE A 215 4.42 -0.43 34.62
CA ILE A 215 5.73 0.13 35.02
C ILE A 215 5.79 1.63 34.80
N THR A 216 6.21 2.38 35.84
CA THR A 216 6.57 3.79 35.69
C THR A 216 8.08 3.96 35.77
N VAL A 217 8.63 4.44 34.68
CA VAL A 217 10.05 4.76 34.53
C VAL A 217 10.21 6.23 34.20
N GLN A 218 11.31 6.81 34.64
CA GLN A 218 11.67 8.17 34.33
C GLN A 218 13.12 8.26 33.89
N SER A 219 13.41 9.20 33.01
CA SER A 219 14.76 9.55 32.60
C SER A 219 14.90 11.06 32.52
N PRO A 220 16.03 11.63 32.99
CA PRO A 220 16.29 13.05 32.80
C PRO A 220 16.28 13.43 31.32
N LEU A 221 15.75 14.61 31.02
CA LEU A 221 15.92 15.22 29.70
C LEU A 221 17.28 15.91 29.65
N SER A 222 18.00 15.74 28.55
CA SER A 222 19.25 16.47 28.31
C SER A 222 19.23 17.14 26.93
N PRO A 223 19.18 18.48 26.88
CA PRO A 223 18.99 19.39 28.02
C PRO A 223 17.57 19.27 28.62
N ALA A 224 17.37 19.78 29.84
CA ALA A 224 16.03 20.15 30.28
C ALA A 224 15.47 21.20 29.32
N VAL A 225 14.19 21.11 28.99
CA VAL A 225 13.60 21.88 27.88
C VAL A 225 12.33 22.60 28.28
N ASN A 226 12.22 23.87 27.89
CA ASN A 226 10.95 24.57 27.93
C ASN A 226 10.15 24.15 26.69
N VAL A 227 9.22 23.20 26.88
CA VAL A 227 8.40 22.63 25.81
C VAL A 227 7.47 23.71 25.28
N PRO A 228 7.58 24.10 24.00
CA PRO A 228 6.73 25.13 23.41
C PRO A 228 5.36 24.58 23.01
N GLU A 229 4.43 25.48 22.66
CA GLU A 229 3.16 25.12 22.03
C GLU A 229 3.37 24.38 20.71
N GLY A 230 2.53 23.38 20.44
CA GLY A 230 2.61 22.54 19.25
C GLY A 230 3.70 21.47 19.28
N ALA A 231 4.48 21.37 20.38
CA ALA A 231 5.42 20.29 20.56
C ALA A 231 4.70 18.94 20.71
N THR A 232 5.37 17.88 20.27
CA THR A 232 4.93 16.49 20.36
C THR A 232 5.98 15.64 21.05
N ILE A 233 5.54 14.60 21.72
CA ILE A 233 6.39 13.52 22.19
C ILE A 233 6.29 12.39 21.17
N GLU A 234 7.42 12.05 20.58
CA GLU A 234 7.56 10.97 19.62
C GLU A 234 8.26 9.79 20.28
N PHE A 235 7.75 8.59 20.05
CA PHE A 235 8.41 7.36 20.47
C PHE A 235 7.92 6.18 19.65
N ASP A 236 8.77 5.18 19.51
CA ASP A 236 8.42 3.91 18.89
C ASP A 236 8.19 2.88 19.98
N VAL A 237 7.09 2.17 19.89
CA VAL A 237 6.81 0.99 20.71
C VAL A 237 6.96 -0.24 19.84
N TYR A 238 7.86 -1.11 20.26
CA TYR A 238 8.00 -2.45 19.71
C TYR A 238 7.28 -3.44 20.61
N TYR A 239 6.44 -4.27 20.03
CA TYR A 239 5.67 -5.24 20.79
C TYR A 239 5.76 -6.61 20.14
N PRO A 240 5.88 -7.70 20.93
CA PRO A 240 5.93 -9.04 20.38
C PRO A 240 4.54 -9.42 19.88
N LYS A 241 4.47 -10.40 18.99
CA LYS A 241 3.22 -10.92 18.46
C LYS A 241 2.33 -11.47 19.57
N SER A 242 2.90 -12.10 20.60
CA SER A 242 2.14 -12.53 21.78
C SER A 242 1.52 -11.39 22.61
N ALA A 243 1.85 -10.14 22.31
CA ALA A 243 1.17 -8.98 22.84
C ALA A 243 0.03 -8.45 21.95
N GLN A 244 -0.24 -9.04 20.78
CA GLN A 244 -1.40 -8.64 19.96
C GLN A 244 -2.73 -8.94 20.66
N GLY A 245 -3.67 -7.99 20.59
CA GLY A 245 -5.00 -8.07 21.23
C GLY A 245 -5.00 -7.73 22.72
N LYS A 246 -3.84 -7.30 23.25
CA LYS A 246 -3.71 -6.75 24.60
C LYS A 246 -4.13 -5.29 24.59
N TYR A 247 -4.52 -4.72 25.72
CA TYR A 247 -4.87 -3.28 25.77
C TYR A 247 -3.90 -2.58 26.70
N MET A 248 -2.95 -1.87 26.09
CA MET A 248 -1.93 -1.17 26.83
C MET A 248 -2.12 0.34 26.69
N ARG A 249 -2.01 1.03 27.82
CA ARG A 249 -1.97 2.48 27.87
C ARG A 249 -0.56 2.93 28.23
N TRP A 250 -0.08 3.89 27.45
CA TRP A 250 1.13 4.64 27.72
C TRP A 250 0.72 5.99 28.26
N ARG A 251 0.84 6.17 29.57
CA ARG A 251 0.68 7.46 30.20
C ARG A 251 2.04 8.12 30.35
N MET A 252 2.17 9.35 29.90
CA MET A 252 3.44 10.08 29.85
C MET A 252 3.32 11.39 30.61
N ARG A 253 4.40 11.85 31.23
CA ARG A 253 4.45 13.16 31.90
C ARG A 253 5.74 13.89 31.52
N ASN A 254 5.61 15.16 31.14
CA ASN A 254 6.74 16.04 30.85
C ASN A 254 6.91 17.15 31.91
N ILE A 255 5.88 17.97 32.19
CA ILE A 255 5.96 19.10 33.14
C ILE A 255 5.30 18.77 34.48
N SER A 256 4.12 18.14 34.44
CA SER A 256 3.20 17.78 35.55
C SER A 256 1.83 17.32 35.03
N SER A 257 1.56 17.48 33.73
CA SER A 257 0.35 16.98 33.09
C SER A 257 0.56 15.56 32.59
N ASP A 258 -0.45 14.74 32.81
CA ASP A 258 -0.49 13.37 32.31
C ASP A 258 -1.11 13.37 30.91
N LEU A 259 -0.39 12.77 29.98
CA LEU A 259 -0.76 12.62 28.58
C LEU A 259 -0.94 11.15 28.29
N ASP A 260 -1.92 10.81 27.47
CA ASP A 260 -2.25 9.42 27.20
C ASP A 260 -2.07 9.11 25.72
N SER A 261 -1.31 8.05 25.47
CA SER A 261 -1.31 7.33 24.21
C SER A 261 -1.79 5.91 24.47
N TYR A 262 -2.41 5.31 23.48
CA TYR A 262 -2.95 3.97 23.59
C TYR A 262 -2.27 3.09 22.58
N LEU A 263 -2.00 1.86 22.97
CA LEU A 263 -1.78 0.75 22.06
C LEU A 263 -3.04 -0.11 22.15
N ARG A 264 -3.95 0.03 21.17
CA ARG A 264 -5.30 -0.56 21.20
C ARG A 264 -5.42 -1.81 20.35
N ASP A 265 -6.51 -2.55 20.55
CA ASP A 265 -6.87 -3.70 19.73
C ASP A 265 -6.77 -3.44 18.23
N TYR A 266 -7.09 -2.26 17.69
CA TYR A 266 -6.95 -2.03 16.23
C TYR A 266 -5.51 -1.73 15.80
N GLU A 267 -4.61 -1.31 16.69
CA GLU A 267 -3.18 -1.19 16.39
C GLU A 267 -2.51 -2.57 16.47
N TYR A 268 -2.95 -3.39 17.40
CA TYR A 268 -2.54 -4.80 17.52
C TYR A 268 -3.16 -5.71 16.46
N ASN A 269 -4.42 -5.47 16.10
CA ASN A 269 -5.18 -6.12 15.02
C ASN A 269 -5.19 -5.26 13.77
N ASN A 270 -4.28 -4.29 13.67
CA ASN A 270 -4.11 -3.56 12.42
C ASN A 270 -3.90 -4.62 11.36
N LEU A 271 -4.56 -4.50 10.21
CA LEU A 271 -4.27 -5.40 9.09
C LEU A 271 -2.86 -5.12 8.55
N ASN A 272 -2.22 -4.04 9.00
CA ASN A 272 -0.87 -3.66 8.67
C ASN A 272 -0.20 -2.97 9.93
N PRO A 273 0.36 -3.67 10.97
CA PRO A 273 1.29 -3.15 12.04
C PRO A 273 2.84 -3.26 11.80
N ASP A 274 3.66 -2.20 11.72
CA ASP A 274 4.96 -2.25 10.98
C ASP A 274 5.92 -3.34 11.49
N TRP A 275 6.25 -4.36 10.67
CA TRP A 275 7.19 -5.40 11.09
C TRP A 275 8.62 -4.87 11.17
N VAL A 276 9.36 -5.30 12.19
CA VAL A 276 10.74 -4.86 12.43
C VAL A 276 11.77 -5.98 12.54
N GLY A 277 11.38 -7.20 12.91
CA GLY A 277 12.32 -8.28 13.12
C GLY A 277 11.81 -9.39 14.04
N SER A 278 12.70 -10.35 14.33
CA SER A 278 12.49 -11.39 15.33
C SER A 278 13.50 -11.23 16.45
N TYR A 279 13.07 -11.44 17.70
CA TYR A 279 13.92 -11.36 18.89
C TYR A 279 13.39 -12.31 19.97
N GLN A 280 14.30 -13.08 20.59
CA GLN A 280 13.99 -14.10 21.60
C GLN A 280 12.94 -15.14 21.17
N GLY A 281 12.93 -15.50 19.88
CA GLY A 281 11.97 -16.47 19.36
C GLY A 281 10.54 -15.91 19.27
N GLU A 282 10.38 -14.59 19.27
CA GLU A 282 9.12 -13.88 19.04
C GLU A 282 9.25 -12.96 17.82
N THR A 283 8.15 -12.69 17.12
CA THR A 283 8.07 -11.63 16.10
C THR A 283 7.72 -10.31 16.75
N TRP A 284 8.33 -9.23 16.30
CA TRP A 284 8.08 -7.90 16.83
C TRP A 284 7.56 -6.95 15.77
N PHE A 285 6.60 -6.12 16.19
CA PHE A 285 5.99 -5.05 15.40
C PHE A 285 6.32 -3.71 16.03
N LYS A 286 6.22 -2.65 15.24
CA LYS A 286 6.43 -1.27 15.65
C LYS A 286 5.14 -0.48 15.48
N ALA A 287 4.77 0.24 16.51
CA ALA A 287 3.84 1.35 16.48
C ALA A 287 4.61 2.63 16.76
N HIS A 288 4.49 3.60 15.86
CA HIS A 288 5.00 4.94 16.10
C HIS A 288 3.92 5.77 16.79
N HIS A 289 4.24 6.39 17.92
CA HIS A 289 3.35 7.26 18.66
C HIS A 289 3.86 8.69 18.63
N SER A 290 2.95 9.61 18.28
CA SER A 290 3.14 11.06 18.33
C SER A 290 2.03 11.64 19.20
N VAL A 291 2.39 12.26 20.33
CA VAL A 291 1.46 12.75 21.35
C VAL A 291 1.69 14.23 21.60
N ASN A 292 0.66 15.07 21.56
CA ASN A 292 0.81 16.49 21.88
C ASN A 292 1.39 16.69 23.30
N ALA A 293 2.54 17.35 23.38
CA ALA A 293 3.23 17.63 24.63
C ALA A 293 2.59 18.82 25.36
N SER A 294 2.65 18.83 26.70
CA SER A 294 2.17 19.99 27.48
C SER A 294 3.21 21.11 27.51
N VAL A 295 2.77 22.35 27.35
CA VAL A 295 3.65 23.54 27.31
C VAL A 295 4.26 23.83 28.68
N GLY A 296 5.57 24.06 28.73
CA GLY A 296 6.27 24.52 29.94
C GLY A 296 7.60 23.80 30.20
N MET A 297 8.20 24.11 31.35
CA MET A 297 9.52 23.60 31.73
C MET A 297 9.47 22.11 32.12
N SER A 298 10.19 21.28 31.38
CA SER A 298 10.34 19.84 31.64
C SER A 298 11.81 19.48 31.84
N SER A 299 12.12 18.79 32.93
CA SER A 299 13.47 18.27 33.23
C SER A 299 13.54 16.75 33.21
N ASN A 300 12.40 16.07 33.23
CA ASN A 300 12.31 14.62 33.23
C ASN A 300 11.24 14.17 32.23
N PHE A 301 11.51 13.06 31.58
CA PHE A 301 10.54 12.30 30.81
C PHE A 301 10.06 11.13 31.65
N THR A 302 8.78 11.10 32.02
CA THR A 302 8.19 9.96 32.72
C THR A 302 7.27 9.21 31.78
N LEU A 303 7.42 7.89 31.77
CA LEU A 303 6.64 6.95 30.98
C LEU A 303 6.06 5.89 31.93
N GLU A 304 4.75 5.78 31.95
CA GLU A 304 4.00 4.73 32.61
C GLU A 304 3.34 3.85 31.56
N LEU A 305 3.68 2.57 31.57
CA LEU A 305 2.95 1.54 30.85
C LEU A 305 1.99 0.87 31.83
N HIS A 306 0.69 0.79 31.55
CA HIS A 306 -0.25 0.01 32.36
C HIS A 306 -1.39 -0.60 31.54
N GLY A 307 -2.03 -1.64 32.07
CA GLY A 307 -3.20 -2.28 31.45
C GLY A 307 -4.48 -1.46 31.60
N GLU A 308 -5.46 -1.68 30.71
CA GLU A 308 -6.74 -0.95 30.73
C GLU A 308 -7.77 -1.43 31.77
N THR A 309 -8.64 -0.52 32.18
CA THR A 309 -9.67 -0.77 33.21
C THR A 309 -10.62 -1.90 32.82
N GLY A 310 -10.87 -2.85 33.73
CA GLY A 310 -11.90 -3.89 33.54
C GLY A 310 -11.53 -5.00 32.56
N ARG A 311 -10.25 -5.14 32.22
CA ARG A 311 -9.71 -6.22 31.39
C ARG A 311 -8.92 -7.24 32.22
N PRO A 312 -8.79 -8.50 31.75
CA PRO A 312 -7.95 -9.50 32.41
C PRO A 312 -6.51 -9.02 32.57
N ALA A 313 -5.85 -9.49 33.62
CA ALA A 313 -4.45 -9.16 33.88
C ALA A 313 -3.54 -9.64 32.75
N GLU A 314 -2.62 -8.78 32.33
CA GLU A 314 -1.69 -9.05 31.24
C GLU A 314 -0.25 -8.99 31.75
N THR A 315 0.59 -9.88 31.23
CA THR A 315 2.05 -9.90 31.46
C THR A 315 2.75 -10.00 30.11
N GLY A 316 3.97 -9.47 30.03
CA GLY A 316 4.78 -9.58 28.83
C GLY A 316 5.94 -8.59 28.78
N THR A 317 6.56 -8.51 27.61
CA THR A 317 7.67 -7.61 27.33
C THR A 317 7.29 -6.69 26.18
N LEU A 318 7.55 -5.39 26.31
CA LEU A 318 7.56 -4.42 25.21
C LEU A 318 8.96 -3.81 25.12
N LEU A 319 9.33 -3.29 23.96
CA LEU A 319 10.48 -2.40 23.83
C LEU A 319 9.95 -1.03 23.46
N ALA A 320 10.63 0.01 23.92
CA ALA A 320 10.32 1.36 23.51
C ALA A 320 11.62 2.10 23.18
N ALA A 321 11.62 2.88 22.11
CA ALA A 321 12.81 3.56 21.62
C ALA A 321 12.45 4.87 20.94
N ASN A 322 13.48 5.55 20.42
CA ASN A 322 13.34 6.78 19.64
C ASN A 322 12.54 7.88 20.36
N PHE A 323 12.58 7.86 21.70
CA PHE A 323 11.97 8.87 22.54
C PHE A 323 12.57 10.23 22.27
N LYS A 324 11.72 11.18 21.92
CA LYS A 324 12.12 12.57 21.72
C LYS A 324 10.93 13.46 21.94
N ILE A 325 11.19 14.67 22.42
CA ILE A 325 10.26 15.77 22.32
C ILE A 325 10.66 16.53 21.06
N THR A 326 9.76 16.58 20.10
CA THR A 326 9.90 17.43 18.92
C THR A 326 9.05 18.67 19.07
N ALA A 327 9.52 19.79 18.54
CA ALA A 327 8.72 20.98 18.38
C ALA A 327 8.73 21.39 16.91
N PRO A 328 7.67 22.08 16.43
CA PRO A 328 7.74 22.77 15.15
C PRO A 328 8.98 23.65 15.17
N ASP A 329 9.79 23.59 14.10
CA ASP A 329 10.97 24.44 13.97
C ASP A 329 10.58 25.91 14.29
N PRO A 330 11.09 26.49 15.39
CA PRO A 330 10.73 27.85 15.79
C PRO A 330 11.23 28.88 14.78
N ASN A 331 12.25 28.53 13.99
CA ASN A 331 12.79 29.34 12.90
C ASN A 331 12.21 28.93 11.55
N GLY A 332 11.43 27.86 11.51
CA GLY A 332 10.77 27.34 10.31
C GLY A 332 9.59 28.22 9.93
N VAL A 333 9.44 28.45 8.63
CA VAL A 333 8.29 29.18 8.09
C VAL A 333 7.12 28.20 7.98
N ALA A 334 5.97 28.53 8.57
CA ALA A 334 4.78 27.72 8.39
C ALA A 334 4.35 27.76 6.93
N LEU A 335 4.09 26.59 6.35
CA LEU A 335 3.55 26.51 5.01
C LEU A 335 2.05 26.80 5.05
N PRO A 336 1.50 27.51 4.05
CA PRO A 336 0.07 27.69 3.95
C PRO A 336 -0.62 26.34 3.65
N ASP A 337 -1.87 26.24 4.07
CA ASP A 337 -2.78 25.17 3.67
C ASP A 337 -3.04 25.21 2.16
N VAL A 338 -3.20 24.03 1.55
CA VAL A 338 -3.71 23.95 0.18
C VAL A 338 -5.20 24.18 0.18
N VAL A 339 -5.62 25.08 -0.71
CA VAL A 339 -7.03 25.27 -1.04
C VAL A 339 -7.29 24.57 -2.37
N ASN A 340 -8.04 23.48 -2.33
CA ASN A 340 -8.54 22.82 -3.53
C ASN A 340 -9.79 23.57 -4.01
N ALA A 341 -9.73 24.19 -5.18
CA ALA A 341 -10.81 25.07 -5.67
C ALA A 341 -11.70 24.43 -6.74
N GLU A 342 -11.22 23.42 -7.46
CA GLU A 342 -11.99 22.79 -8.54
C GLU A 342 -12.81 21.62 -8.01
N ASN A 343 -14.14 21.78 -7.98
CA ASN A 343 -15.06 20.71 -7.61
C ASN A 343 -14.94 19.52 -8.58
N GLN A 344 -15.16 18.30 -8.08
CA GLN A 344 -15.19 17.09 -8.89
C GLN A 344 -16.07 17.21 -10.13
N SER A 345 -17.13 18.01 -10.11
CA SER A 345 -18.03 18.21 -11.26
C SER A 345 -17.47 19.11 -12.37
N ALA A 346 -16.37 19.83 -12.12
CA ALA A 346 -15.71 20.73 -13.07
C ALA A 346 -14.49 20.08 -13.75
N VAL A 347 -13.77 19.20 -13.04
CA VAL A 347 -12.53 18.59 -13.54
C VAL A 347 -12.81 17.48 -14.58
N ALA A 348 -11.79 16.93 -15.26
CA ALA A 348 -12.00 15.86 -16.22
C ALA A 348 -12.39 14.51 -15.55
N PRO A 349 -13.36 13.75 -16.09
CA PRO A 349 -13.68 12.41 -15.59
C PRO A 349 -12.46 11.47 -15.62
N LEU A 350 -12.15 10.77 -14.52
CA LEU A 350 -11.01 9.86 -14.46
C LEU A 350 -11.15 8.71 -15.47
N LYS A 351 -12.37 8.14 -15.58
CA LYS A 351 -12.74 7.13 -16.58
C LYS A 351 -12.62 7.60 -18.04
N SER A 352 -12.54 8.90 -18.31
CA SER A 352 -12.26 9.39 -19.68
C SER A 352 -10.78 9.23 -20.07
N VAL A 353 -9.89 9.25 -19.08
CA VAL A 353 -8.44 9.05 -19.25
C VAL A 353 -8.10 7.56 -19.18
N TYR A 354 -8.57 6.90 -18.12
CA TYR A 354 -8.31 5.50 -17.83
C TYR A 354 -9.54 4.66 -18.13
N ASN A 355 -9.53 4.01 -19.28
CA ASN A 355 -10.51 3.00 -19.66
C ASN A 355 -9.90 2.05 -20.68
N ARG A 356 -10.53 0.90 -20.88
CA ARG A 356 -10.08 -0.12 -21.84
C ARG A 356 -10.06 0.37 -23.31
N LYS A 357 -10.85 1.37 -23.69
CA LYS A 357 -10.85 1.92 -25.07
C LYS A 357 -9.59 2.74 -25.38
N ASN A 358 -8.90 3.23 -24.36
CA ASN A 358 -7.63 3.96 -24.46
C ASN A 358 -6.41 3.05 -24.23
N ASP A 359 -6.55 1.72 -24.34
CA ASP A 359 -5.53 0.73 -23.99
C ASP A 359 -5.00 0.93 -22.55
N ARG A 360 -5.95 1.17 -21.63
CA ARG A 360 -5.75 1.29 -20.19
C ARG A 360 -6.64 0.29 -19.44
N PHE A 361 -6.76 0.49 -18.15
CA PHE A 361 -7.56 -0.29 -17.20
C PHE A 361 -8.82 0.48 -16.82
N MET A 362 -9.77 -0.20 -16.18
CA MET A 362 -10.95 0.46 -15.61
C MET A 362 -10.58 1.17 -14.31
N VAL A 363 -11.19 2.32 -14.04
CA VAL A 363 -11.04 3.00 -12.74
C VAL A 363 -12.32 2.89 -11.93
N GLY A 364 -12.15 2.63 -10.65
CA GLY A 364 -13.25 2.37 -9.74
C GLY A 364 -13.14 3.08 -8.40
N SER A 365 -14.21 2.96 -7.62
CA SER A 365 -14.25 3.39 -6.23
C SER A 365 -15.06 2.43 -5.39
N ILE A 366 -14.96 2.52 -4.06
CA ILE A 366 -15.95 1.92 -3.17
C ILE A 366 -17.33 2.60 -3.35
N GLY A 367 -18.40 1.91 -2.92
CA GLY A 367 -19.67 2.56 -2.60
C GLY A 367 -20.89 1.67 -2.82
N THR A 368 -21.87 1.83 -1.93
CA THR A 368 -23.15 1.09 -1.92
C THR A 368 -24.24 1.79 -2.74
N GLY A 369 -25.13 1.00 -3.33
CA GLY A 369 -26.38 1.51 -3.93
C GLY A 369 -26.19 2.32 -5.23
N PRO A 370 -27.16 3.20 -5.58
CA PRO A 370 -27.18 3.90 -6.85
C PRO A 370 -25.90 4.71 -7.16
N VAL A 371 -25.41 4.59 -8.38
CA VAL A 371 -24.20 5.27 -8.86
C VAL A 371 -24.58 6.67 -9.33
N THR A 372 -24.21 7.69 -8.55
CA THR A 372 -24.54 9.11 -8.79
C THR A 372 -23.34 10.02 -8.50
N GLY A 373 -23.42 11.30 -8.84
CA GLY A 373 -22.41 12.31 -8.50
C GLY A 373 -20.99 11.92 -8.93
N THR A 374 -20.03 12.06 -8.01
CA THR A 374 -18.61 11.71 -8.21
C THR A 374 -18.44 10.28 -8.70
N ARG A 375 -19.20 9.32 -8.15
CA ARG A 375 -19.15 7.91 -8.57
C ARG A 375 -19.50 7.75 -10.04
N ALA A 376 -20.64 8.29 -10.46
CA ALA A 376 -21.09 8.22 -11.84
C ALA A 376 -20.16 8.96 -12.80
N ARG A 377 -19.61 10.09 -12.38
CA ARG A 377 -18.77 10.94 -13.23
C ARG A 377 -17.38 10.34 -13.45
N HIS A 378 -16.72 9.88 -12.38
CA HIS A 378 -15.30 9.51 -12.45
C HIS A 378 -15.02 8.02 -12.65
N TYR A 379 -15.94 7.14 -12.25
CA TYR A 379 -15.64 5.72 -12.10
C TYR A 379 -16.58 4.83 -12.93
N GLU A 380 -16.15 3.61 -13.22
CA GLU A 380 -16.93 2.62 -13.98
C GLU A 380 -17.07 1.26 -13.30
N ILE A 381 -16.28 0.96 -12.26
CA ILE A 381 -16.35 -0.28 -11.49
C ILE A 381 -16.42 0.02 -10.00
N PHE A 382 -17.25 -0.74 -9.27
CA PHE A 382 -17.51 -0.48 -7.86
C PHE A 382 -17.42 -1.73 -7.00
N VAL A 383 -16.95 -1.55 -5.78
CA VAL A 383 -16.97 -2.56 -4.71
C VAL A 383 -17.90 -2.07 -3.61
N ASP A 384 -18.87 -2.90 -3.22
CA ASP A 384 -19.86 -2.57 -2.19
C ASP A 384 -19.32 -2.84 -0.78
N GLY A 385 -18.14 -2.28 -0.49
CA GLY A 385 -17.38 -2.51 0.74
C GLY A 385 -17.31 -4.00 1.11
N ASN A 386 -17.63 -4.32 2.37
CA ASN A 386 -17.52 -5.67 2.91
C ASN A 386 -18.88 -6.43 2.90
N ASN A 387 -19.82 -6.07 2.03
CA ASN A 387 -21.19 -6.62 2.09
C ASN A 387 -21.32 -8.06 1.58
N LEU A 388 -20.32 -8.63 0.89
CA LEU A 388 -20.38 -10.03 0.44
C LEU A 388 -19.65 -11.03 1.35
N LYS A 389 -19.01 -10.57 2.42
CA LYS A 389 -18.33 -11.44 3.40
C LYS A 389 -19.28 -12.51 3.97
N ALA A 390 -18.73 -13.68 4.31
CA ALA A 390 -19.50 -14.82 4.78
C ALA A 390 -20.38 -14.52 6.02
N GLU A 391 -19.92 -13.67 6.95
CA GLU A 391 -20.72 -13.27 8.12
C GLU A 391 -22.06 -12.63 7.74
N GLY A 392 -22.08 -11.83 6.66
CA GLY A 392 -23.31 -11.21 6.16
C GLY A 392 -24.10 -12.12 5.22
N THR A 393 -23.41 -12.88 4.37
CA THR A 393 -24.06 -13.65 3.29
C THR A 393 -24.53 -15.04 3.69
N HIS A 394 -23.86 -15.71 4.62
CA HIS A 394 -24.19 -17.06 5.12
C HIS A 394 -24.30 -17.08 6.66
N PRO A 395 -25.12 -16.21 7.27
CA PRO A 395 -25.11 -15.99 8.72
C PRO A 395 -25.56 -17.21 9.54
N ARG A 396 -26.24 -18.18 8.91
CA ARG A 396 -26.90 -19.31 9.57
C ARG A 396 -26.39 -20.64 9.01
N GLY A 397 -26.03 -21.58 9.88
CA GLY A 397 -25.52 -22.88 9.45
C GLY A 397 -26.62 -23.92 9.20
N PRO A 398 -26.35 -24.94 8.37
CA PRO A 398 -27.32 -25.95 8.00
C PRO A 398 -27.52 -27.03 9.07
N SER A 399 -28.74 -27.54 9.21
CA SER A 399 -29.11 -28.54 10.23
C SER A 399 -28.46 -29.92 10.04
N TRP A 400 -27.95 -30.21 8.83
CA TRP A 400 -27.23 -31.46 8.51
C TRP A 400 -25.77 -31.44 8.97
N LEU A 401 -25.21 -30.27 9.28
CA LEU A 401 -23.81 -30.16 9.70
C LEU A 401 -23.65 -30.71 11.12
N LYS A 402 -22.89 -31.81 11.23
CA LYS A 402 -22.62 -32.52 12.49
C LYS A 402 -21.12 -32.63 12.77
N SER A 403 -20.77 -32.80 14.04
CA SER A 403 -19.42 -33.16 14.45
C SER A 403 -19.09 -34.60 14.04
N THR A 404 -17.83 -35.00 14.16
CA THR A 404 -17.41 -36.39 13.99
C THR A 404 -18.06 -37.37 14.98
N THR A 405 -18.66 -36.89 16.06
CA THR A 405 -19.44 -37.69 17.03
C THR A 405 -20.94 -37.70 16.74
N GLY A 406 -21.39 -37.02 15.68
CA GLY A 406 -22.81 -36.93 15.30
C GLY A 406 -23.60 -35.82 16.00
N GLU A 407 -22.95 -34.99 16.80
CA GLU A 407 -23.60 -33.90 17.53
C GLU A 407 -23.89 -32.70 16.60
N ALA A 408 -24.96 -31.95 16.90
CA ALA A 408 -25.28 -30.74 16.17
C ALA A 408 -24.26 -29.62 16.44
N LEU A 409 -23.85 -28.88 15.41
CA LEU A 409 -22.99 -27.72 15.58
C LEU A 409 -23.78 -26.51 16.10
N GLY A 410 -23.19 -25.77 17.05
CA GLY A 410 -23.78 -24.53 17.55
C GLY A 410 -23.97 -23.52 16.41
N GLY A 411 -25.19 -22.99 16.26
CA GLY A 411 -25.55 -22.07 15.16
C GLY A 411 -25.83 -22.74 13.81
N ALA A 412 -25.74 -24.08 13.72
CA ALA A 412 -26.01 -24.86 12.52
C ALA A 412 -27.30 -25.69 12.65
N SER A 413 -28.45 -25.02 12.70
CA SER A 413 -29.77 -25.63 12.92
C SER A 413 -30.79 -25.30 11.83
N THR A 414 -30.37 -24.60 10.78
CA THR A 414 -31.28 -24.04 9.78
C THR A 414 -31.62 -25.06 8.71
N THR A 415 -32.85 -25.01 8.20
CA THR A 415 -33.25 -25.82 7.04
C THR A 415 -32.31 -25.54 5.87
N PRO A 416 -31.73 -26.58 5.24
CA PRO A 416 -30.76 -26.40 4.17
C PRO A 416 -31.33 -25.63 2.97
N GLY A 417 -30.54 -24.73 2.39
CA GLY A 417 -30.91 -23.91 1.24
C GLY A 417 -31.06 -22.42 1.58
N LEU A 418 -32.00 -21.73 0.92
CA LEU A 418 -32.12 -20.26 1.01
C LEU A 418 -32.34 -19.71 2.42
N ALA A 419 -32.90 -20.51 3.32
CA ALA A 419 -33.08 -20.12 4.71
C ALA A 419 -31.74 -19.87 5.42
N GLU A 420 -30.60 -20.31 4.89
CA GLU A 420 -29.27 -20.08 5.46
C GLU A 420 -28.69 -18.69 5.11
N PHE A 421 -29.10 -18.12 3.98
CA PHE A 421 -28.42 -17.00 3.33
C PHE A 421 -29.12 -15.65 3.53
N SER A 422 -28.39 -14.56 3.30
CA SER A 422 -28.89 -13.18 3.28
C SER A 422 -28.08 -12.35 2.29
N PHE A 423 -28.71 -11.83 1.22
CA PHE A 423 -27.97 -11.20 0.12
C PHE A 423 -28.19 -9.68 0.04
N PRO A 424 -27.13 -8.86 -0.17
CA PRO A 424 -27.23 -7.41 -0.43
C PRO A 424 -27.74 -7.10 -1.85
N THR A 425 -28.82 -7.75 -2.27
CA THR A 425 -29.35 -7.74 -3.65
C THR A 425 -29.60 -6.33 -4.16
N SER A 426 -30.25 -5.50 -3.34
CA SER A 426 -30.66 -4.14 -3.73
C SER A 426 -29.48 -3.22 -4.02
N ALA A 427 -28.38 -3.37 -3.28
CA ALA A 427 -27.18 -2.56 -3.48
C ALA A 427 -26.55 -2.82 -4.85
N TYR A 428 -26.29 -4.09 -5.17
CA TYR A 428 -25.70 -4.49 -6.46
C TYR A 428 -26.65 -4.27 -7.63
N GLN A 429 -27.95 -4.48 -7.43
CA GLN A 429 -28.95 -4.20 -8.45
C GLN A 429 -28.98 -2.69 -8.77
N ALA A 430 -28.94 -1.84 -7.74
CA ALA A 430 -28.91 -0.40 -7.94
C ALA A 430 -27.66 0.06 -8.72
N ILE A 431 -26.49 -0.55 -8.49
CA ILE A 431 -25.27 -0.26 -9.28
C ILE A 431 -25.50 -0.61 -10.76
N ARG A 432 -25.99 -1.82 -11.05
CA ARG A 432 -26.29 -2.28 -12.41
C ARG A 432 -27.28 -1.37 -13.12
N ASP A 433 -28.32 -0.94 -12.40
CA ASP A 433 -29.49 -0.22 -12.97
C ASP A 433 -29.26 1.31 -13.05
N SER A 434 -28.14 1.84 -12.54
CA SER A 434 -27.86 3.29 -12.52
C SER A 434 -27.40 3.86 -13.87
N GLY A 435 -27.08 3.03 -14.85
CA GLY A 435 -26.57 3.46 -16.15
C GLY A 435 -27.12 2.62 -17.29
N THR A 436 -26.58 2.81 -18.49
CA THR A 436 -26.90 1.92 -19.61
C THR A 436 -26.38 0.49 -19.32
N PRO A 437 -27.01 -0.57 -19.86
CA PRO A 437 -26.59 -1.94 -19.57
C PRO A 437 -25.08 -2.17 -19.83
N GLY A 438 -24.34 -2.55 -18.79
CA GLY A 438 -22.90 -2.79 -18.85
C GLY A 438 -22.01 -1.55 -18.68
N GLU A 439 -22.61 -0.38 -18.44
CA GLU A 439 -21.87 0.85 -18.13
C GLU A 439 -21.11 0.73 -16.81
N PHE A 440 -21.81 0.38 -15.73
CA PHE A 440 -21.25 0.18 -14.40
C PHE A 440 -21.06 -1.30 -14.10
N LYS A 441 -19.89 -1.64 -13.57
CA LYS A 441 -19.51 -3.00 -13.21
C LYS A 441 -19.38 -3.11 -11.69
N SER A 442 -19.49 -4.33 -11.20
CA SER A 442 -19.20 -4.66 -9.81
C SER A 442 -17.96 -5.54 -9.69
N HIS A 443 -17.19 -5.30 -8.65
CA HIS A 443 -16.16 -6.18 -8.12
C HIS A 443 -16.70 -6.79 -6.82
N GLY A 444 -16.77 -8.12 -6.75
CA GLY A 444 -17.32 -8.82 -5.59
C GLY A 444 -16.28 -9.00 -4.49
N HIS A 445 -16.56 -8.54 -3.28
CA HIS A 445 -15.63 -8.61 -2.15
C HIS A 445 -16.38 -9.01 -0.87
N VAL A 446 -16.20 -10.22 -0.32
CA VAL A 446 -15.33 -11.36 -0.70
C VAL A 446 -16.06 -12.67 -0.35
N LEU A 447 -15.81 -13.78 -1.06
CA LEU A 447 -16.37 -15.10 -0.70
C LEU A 447 -15.76 -15.68 0.57
N ALA A 448 -14.44 -15.76 0.65
CA ALA A 448 -13.73 -16.36 1.78
C ALA A 448 -12.64 -15.43 2.32
N TRP A 449 -12.60 -15.30 3.64
CA TRP A 449 -11.62 -14.52 4.36
C TRP A 449 -11.36 -15.17 5.72
N TYR A 450 -10.15 -15.01 6.24
CA TYR A 450 -9.80 -15.47 7.58
C TYR A 450 -10.59 -14.72 8.67
N ASN A 451 -11.00 -13.49 8.37
CA ASN A 451 -11.78 -12.64 9.24
C ASN A 451 -13.25 -12.56 8.79
N GLN A 452 -14.14 -12.16 9.70
CA GLN A 452 -15.55 -11.89 9.42
C GLN A 452 -16.30 -13.05 8.74
N ALA A 453 -16.11 -14.26 9.29
CA ALA A 453 -16.92 -15.44 9.04
C ALA A 453 -17.86 -15.70 10.23
N PRO A 454 -19.07 -16.24 10.01
CA PRO A 454 -20.06 -16.46 11.05
C PRO A 454 -19.53 -17.49 12.07
N ALA A 455 -19.95 -17.36 13.34
CA ALA A 455 -19.42 -18.16 14.43
C ALA A 455 -19.53 -19.68 14.17
N TRP A 456 -20.64 -20.11 13.55
CA TRP A 456 -20.88 -21.52 13.26
C TRP A 456 -19.87 -22.11 12.26
N MET A 457 -19.33 -21.27 11.37
CA MET A 457 -18.36 -21.64 10.36
C MET A 457 -16.95 -21.61 10.96
N ARG A 458 -16.62 -20.57 11.75
CA ARG A 458 -15.30 -20.43 12.40
C ARG A 458 -14.94 -21.56 13.37
N GLN A 459 -15.93 -22.26 13.93
CA GLN A 459 -15.69 -23.39 14.83
C GLN A 459 -15.24 -24.67 14.11
N ILE A 460 -15.42 -24.77 12.79
CA ILE A 460 -15.14 -25.99 12.02
C ILE A 460 -13.62 -26.20 11.95
N VAL A 461 -13.15 -27.40 12.32
CA VAL A 461 -11.75 -27.81 12.19
C VAL A 461 -11.64 -29.22 11.58
N PRO A 462 -10.49 -29.59 10.99
CA PRO A 462 -10.27 -30.94 10.49
C PRO A 462 -10.53 -32.01 11.55
N ALA A 463 -11.18 -33.11 11.15
CA ALA A 463 -11.41 -34.29 12.01
C ALA A 463 -10.12 -34.86 12.65
N THR A 464 -8.98 -34.71 11.96
CA THR A 464 -7.68 -35.24 12.40
C THR A 464 -6.93 -34.31 13.34
N LEU A 465 -7.46 -33.13 13.65
CA LEU A 465 -6.79 -32.15 14.49
C LEU A 465 -6.75 -32.62 15.96
N PRO A 466 -5.56 -32.78 16.58
CA PRO A 466 -5.47 -33.22 17.97
C PRO A 466 -6.09 -32.23 18.96
N ALA A 467 -6.65 -32.75 20.06
CA ALA A 467 -7.12 -31.92 21.17
C ALA A 467 -5.95 -31.13 21.80
N GLY A 468 -6.16 -29.85 22.12
CA GLY A 468 -5.11 -28.97 22.65
C GLY A 468 -4.09 -28.48 21.61
N TYR A 469 -4.35 -28.69 20.31
CA TYR A 469 -3.47 -28.24 19.24
C TYR A 469 -3.31 -26.70 19.23
N ASN A 470 -2.08 -26.23 19.33
CA ASN A 470 -1.71 -24.80 19.32
C ASN A 470 -0.77 -24.44 18.15
N GLY A 471 -0.68 -25.27 17.11
CA GLY A 471 0.25 -25.11 15.98
C GLY A 471 1.41 -26.12 15.98
N THR A 472 1.89 -26.49 14.79
CA THR A 472 3.09 -27.31 14.51
C THR A 472 3.70 -26.89 13.16
N THR A 473 4.90 -27.37 12.81
CA THR A 473 5.51 -27.15 11.48
C THR A 473 4.76 -27.81 10.32
N ASP A 474 3.85 -28.75 10.64
CA ASP A 474 3.27 -29.68 9.67
C ASP A 474 1.74 -29.53 9.51
N PHE A 475 1.10 -28.68 10.33
CA PHE A 475 -0.33 -28.41 10.25
C PHE A 475 -0.65 -26.92 10.34
N TYR A 476 -1.72 -26.58 9.63
CA TYR A 476 -2.26 -25.26 9.38
C TYR A 476 -2.78 -24.62 10.70
N GLY A 477 -2.12 -23.57 11.22
CA GLY A 477 -2.50 -22.90 12.47
C GLY A 477 -3.97 -22.46 12.55
N LEU A 478 -4.50 -22.20 13.76
CA LEU A 478 -5.90 -21.78 13.90
C LEU A 478 -6.05 -20.25 13.74
N GLY A 479 -7.07 -19.81 12.99
CA GLY A 479 -7.41 -18.41 12.79
C GLY A 479 -7.82 -17.67 14.07
N ASN A 480 -7.73 -16.34 14.06
CA ASN A 480 -8.00 -15.46 15.21
C ASN A 480 -9.47 -15.58 15.71
N GLY A 481 -9.65 -15.51 17.03
CA GLY A 481 -10.98 -15.41 17.66
C GLY A 481 -11.78 -16.72 17.76
N VAL A 482 -11.11 -17.87 17.63
CA VAL A 482 -11.75 -19.20 17.70
C VAL A 482 -11.74 -19.68 19.15
N THR A 483 -12.85 -19.47 19.85
CA THR A 483 -13.06 -19.94 21.24
C THR A 483 -13.63 -21.35 21.31
N THR A 484 -14.20 -21.84 20.22
CA THR A 484 -14.88 -23.14 20.14
C THR A 484 -14.39 -23.87 18.89
N ARG A 485 -14.05 -25.16 19.03
CA ARG A 485 -13.54 -26.00 17.94
C ARG A 485 -14.40 -27.26 17.87
N VAL A 486 -14.95 -27.54 16.69
CA VAL A 486 -15.76 -28.72 16.43
C VAL A 486 -15.13 -29.47 15.25
N PRO A 487 -14.56 -30.66 15.49
CA PRO A 487 -14.06 -31.52 14.43
C PRO A 487 -15.21 -31.95 13.52
N VAL A 488 -15.04 -31.71 12.22
CA VAL A 488 -16.00 -32.09 11.17
C VAL A 488 -15.27 -32.96 10.16
N ASP A 489 -15.97 -33.96 9.60
CA ASP A 489 -15.39 -34.78 8.55
C ASP A 489 -15.10 -33.94 7.29
N LYS A 490 -14.06 -34.34 6.57
CA LYS A 490 -13.52 -33.56 5.45
C LYS A 490 -14.55 -33.33 4.34
N GLU A 491 -15.39 -34.31 4.04
CA GLU A 491 -16.37 -34.23 2.96
C GLU A 491 -17.53 -33.29 3.33
N THR A 492 -17.97 -33.32 4.59
CA THR A 492 -18.94 -32.36 5.15
C THR A 492 -18.37 -30.93 5.14
N ALA A 493 -17.10 -30.74 5.50
CA ALA A 493 -16.46 -29.42 5.42
C ALA A 493 -16.38 -28.91 3.96
N ARG A 494 -16.02 -29.79 3.00
CA ARG A 494 -16.04 -29.47 1.57
C ARG A 494 -17.43 -29.10 1.07
N ARG A 495 -18.47 -29.80 1.52
CA ARG A 495 -19.86 -29.47 1.21
C ARG A 495 -20.23 -28.07 1.67
N VAL A 496 -19.90 -27.70 2.91
CA VAL A 496 -20.18 -26.35 3.43
C VAL A 496 -19.60 -25.28 2.49
N GLN A 497 -18.36 -25.48 2.03
CA GLN A 497 -17.67 -24.53 1.16
C GLN A 497 -18.22 -24.48 -0.26
N PHE A 498 -18.57 -25.65 -0.80
CA PHE A 498 -19.24 -25.76 -2.08
C PHE A 498 -20.60 -25.07 -2.06
N ASP A 499 -21.42 -25.31 -1.03
CA ASP A 499 -22.75 -24.71 -0.87
C ASP A 499 -22.64 -23.19 -0.71
N HIS A 500 -21.77 -22.69 0.18
CA HIS A 500 -21.52 -21.25 0.35
C HIS A 500 -21.13 -20.56 -0.96
N THR A 501 -20.10 -21.08 -1.63
CA THR A 501 -19.59 -20.53 -2.89
C THR A 501 -20.66 -20.51 -3.97
N THR A 502 -21.38 -21.63 -4.11
CA THR A 502 -22.39 -21.80 -5.16
C THR A 502 -23.61 -20.92 -4.92
N TYR A 503 -24.18 -20.89 -3.71
CA TYR A 503 -25.35 -20.08 -3.41
C TYR A 503 -25.04 -18.58 -3.51
N VAL A 504 -23.92 -18.12 -2.95
CA VAL A 504 -23.57 -16.69 -2.99
C VAL A 504 -23.34 -16.23 -4.43
N MET A 505 -22.48 -16.91 -5.20
CA MET A 505 -22.21 -16.47 -6.57
C MET A 505 -23.45 -16.60 -7.47
N ARG A 506 -24.18 -17.73 -7.40
CA ARG A 506 -25.34 -17.95 -8.28
C ARG A 506 -26.53 -17.09 -7.93
N HIS A 507 -26.69 -16.65 -6.68
CA HIS A 507 -27.69 -15.66 -6.34
C HIS A 507 -27.58 -14.43 -7.25
N PHE A 508 -26.36 -13.94 -7.50
CA PHE A 508 -26.15 -12.78 -8.36
C PHE A 508 -26.05 -13.13 -9.85
N LEU A 509 -25.36 -14.23 -10.18
CA LEU A 509 -24.95 -14.58 -11.54
C LEU A 509 -25.98 -15.43 -12.31
N SER A 510 -27.12 -15.79 -11.70
CA SER A 510 -28.18 -16.59 -12.32
C SER A 510 -29.57 -15.95 -12.18
N THR A 511 -30.57 -16.52 -12.84
CA THR A 511 -31.99 -16.20 -12.67
C THR A 511 -32.78 -17.28 -11.90
N ASP A 512 -32.08 -18.24 -11.29
CA ASP A 512 -32.69 -19.42 -10.68
C ASP A 512 -33.26 -19.11 -9.29
N GLU A 513 -34.55 -19.42 -9.12
CA GLU A 513 -35.27 -19.24 -7.85
C GLU A 513 -34.66 -20.08 -6.73
N LYS A 514 -33.98 -21.19 -7.05
CA LYS A 514 -33.23 -22.00 -6.06
C LYS A 514 -32.21 -21.18 -5.27
N TYR A 515 -31.55 -20.21 -5.92
CA TYR A 515 -30.56 -19.33 -5.28
C TYR A 515 -31.15 -17.99 -4.85
N GLY A 516 -32.47 -17.88 -4.73
CA GLY A 516 -33.14 -16.66 -4.28
C GLY A 516 -33.09 -15.54 -5.32
N SER A 517 -32.90 -15.91 -6.59
CA SER A 517 -32.92 -15.03 -7.75
C SER A 517 -34.29 -15.10 -8.45
N SER A 518 -34.44 -14.41 -9.58
CA SER A 518 -35.60 -14.52 -10.46
C SER A 518 -35.28 -14.02 -11.86
N ALA A 519 -36.07 -14.46 -12.85
CA ALA A 519 -36.01 -13.93 -14.21
C ALA A 519 -36.34 -12.42 -14.28
N ALA A 520 -37.27 -11.95 -13.43
CA ALA A 520 -37.66 -10.54 -13.36
C ALA A 520 -36.54 -9.63 -12.83
N ARG A 521 -35.76 -10.10 -11.84
CA ARG A 521 -34.56 -9.41 -11.35
C ARG A 521 -33.46 -9.37 -12.41
N GLY A 522 -33.33 -10.44 -13.18
CA GLY A 522 -32.24 -10.65 -14.13
C GLY A 522 -30.89 -10.89 -13.45
N VAL A 523 -29.85 -11.12 -14.24
CA VAL A 523 -28.48 -11.32 -13.75
C VAL A 523 -27.86 -9.98 -13.32
N ILE A 524 -27.05 -10.00 -12.25
CA ILE A 524 -26.18 -8.89 -11.87
C ILE A 524 -24.75 -9.28 -12.25
N PRO A 525 -24.21 -8.73 -13.36
CA PRO A 525 -22.90 -9.13 -13.84
C PRO A 525 -21.78 -8.52 -12.99
N PHE A 526 -20.96 -9.38 -12.41
CA PHE A 526 -19.68 -9.01 -11.82
C PHE A 526 -18.58 -9.05 -12.89
N ASN A 527 -17.67 -8.09 -12.87
CA ASN A 527 -16.47 -8.12 -13.73
C ASN A 527 -15.39 -9.03 -13.13
N SER A 528 -15.25 -9.00 -11.80
CA SER A 528 -14.27 -9.76 -11.04
C SER A 528 -14.81 -10.03 -9.63
N TRP A 529 -14.23 -11.01 -8.95
CA TRP A 529 -14.65 -11.39 -7.60
C TRP A 529 -13.45 -11.88 -6.78
N ASP A 530 -13.23 -11.28 -5.62
CA ASP A 530 -12.30 -11.79 -4.63
C ASP A 530 -12.84 -13.07 -4.02
N VAL A 531 -12.31 -14.19 -4.50
CA VAL A 531 -12.69 -15.52 -4.03
C VAL A 531 -12.06 -15.79 -2.67
N LEU A 532 -10.80 -15.38 -2.51
CA LEU A 532 -10.04 -15.54 -1.27
C LEU A 532 -9.29 -14.25 -0.98
N ASN A 533 -9.45 -13.75 0.24
CA ASN A 533 -8.79 -12.54 0.71
C ASN A 533 -7.75 -12.85 1.79
N GLU A 534 -6.57 -12.22 1.67
CA GLU A 534 -5.56 -12.07 2.71
C GLU A 534 -4.98 -13.36 3.30
N GLU A 535 -4.91 -14.43 2.51
CA GLU A 535 -4.49 -15.75 3.02
C GLU A 535 -2.98 -15.86 3.24
N VAL A 536 -2.12 -15.14 2.53
CA VAL A 536 -0.67 -15.26 2.76
C VAL A 536 -0.32 -14.45 4.00
N HIS A 537 0.38 -15.10 4.94
CA HIS A 537 0.96 -14.43 6.09
C HIS A 537 1.76 -13.24 5.60
N GLU A 538 1.35 -12.11 6.11
CA GLU A 538 2.12 -10.90 6.08
C GLU A 538 3.49 -11.16 6.74
N SER A 539 4.46 -10.27 6.51
CA SER A 539 5.71 -10.22 7.30
C SER A 539 5.47 -9.99 8.80
N ARG A 540 4.22 -10.04 9.26
CA ARG A 540 3.63 -9.08 10.17
C ARG A 540 2.62 -9.76 11.15
N HIS A 541 2.39 -11.07 11.00
CA HIS A 541 1.57 -11.94 11.87
C HIS A 541 2.20 -13.34 12.05
N SER A 542 3.46 -13.55 11.70
CA SER A 542 4.17 -14.78 12.04
C SER A 542 5.67 -14.52 12.08
N GLU A 543 6.37 -15.32 12.86
CA GLU A 543 7.83 -15.50 12.82
C GLU A 543 8.32 -16.10 11.49
N LEU A 544 7.43 -16.10 10.51
CA LEU A 544 7.54 -16.67 9.18
C LEU A 544 7.26 -15.54 8.18
N ILE A 545 8.11 -14.51 8.14
CA ILE A 545 8.52 -14.09 6.79
C ILE A 545 8.90 -15.39 6.10
N PRO A 546 8.36 -15.70 4.93
CA PRO A 546 8.79 -16.89 4.21
C PRO A 546 10.29 -16.75 3.98
N GLN A 547 11.10 -17.36 4.88
CA GLN A 547 12.56 -17.37 4.80
C GLN A 547 12.97 -17.95 3.45
N ASP A 548 12.15 -18.91 3.02
CA ASP A 548 12.07 -19.39 1.67
C ASP A 548 10.69 -19.05 1.06
N PRO A 549 10.59 -18.06 0.16
CA PRO A 549 9.34 -17.77 -0.54
C PRO A 549 8.88 -18.92 -1.46
N ASN A 550 9.71 -19.94 -1.69
CA ASN A 550 9.30 -21.17 -2.39
C ASN A 550 8.46 -22.11 -1.50
N SER A 551 8.48 -21.92 -0.18
CA SER A 551 7.67 -22.67 0.79
C SER A 551 6.31 -22.02 1.07
N TRP A 552 5.62 -21.57 0.02
CA TRP A 552 4.38 -20.77 0.15
C TRP A 552 3.27 -21.45 0.94
N ARG A 553 3.18 -22.79 0.94
CA ARG A 553 2.16 -23.53 1.71
C ARG A 553 2.33 -23.38 3.22
N ALA A 554 3.56 -23.22 3.70
CA ALA A 554 3.87 -22.95 5.10
C ALA A 554 3.70 -21.46 5.46
N SER A 555 3.32 -20.64 4.49
CA SER A 555 3.22 -19.18 4.61
C SER A 555 1.78 -18.69 4.61
N LEU A 556 0.77 -19.55 4.80
CA LEU A 556 -0.64 -19.18 4.75
C LEU A 556 -1.21 -19.00 6.17
N LYS A 557 -2.22 -18.15 6.34
CA LYS A 557 -2.87 -17.86 7.62
C LYS A 557 -3.71 -19.02 8.14
N HIS A 558 -4.04 -19.98 7.28
CA HIS A 558 -4.68 -21.23 7.64
C HIS A 558 -6.08 -21.04 8.22
N THR A 559 -6.90 -20.30 7.48
CA THR A 559 -8.30 -20.04 7.82
C THR A 559 -9.07 -21.33 8.18
N ASN A 560 -9.43 -21.53 9.46
CA ASN A 560 -9.95 -22.81 10.00
C ASN A 560 -10.99 -23.52 9.15
N TRP A 561 -12.02 -22.76 8.79
CA TRP A 561 -13.17 -23.27 8.05
C TRP A 561 -12.84 -23.64 6.60
N LEU A 562 -11.73 -23.10 6.07
CA LEU A 562 -11.14 -23.52 4.81
C LEU A 562 -10.19 -24.70 5.00
N ALA A 563 -9.32 -24.67 6.02
CA ALA A 563 -8.36 -25.73 6.30
C ALA A 563 -9.03 -27.09 6.57
N ALA A 564 -10.25 -27.08 7.12
CA ALA A 564 -11.10 -28.27 7.27
C ALA A 564 -11.40 -29.02 5.95
N MET A 565 -11.30 -28.34 4.80
CA MET A 565 -11.45 -28.97 3.48
C MET A 565 -10.20 -29.70 2.99
N SER A 566 -9.04 -29.29 3.48
CA SER A 566 -7.75 -29.67 2.91
C SER A 566 -7.43 -31.12 3.24
N ASP A 567 -6.45 -31.69 2.54
CA ASP A 567 -5.62 -32.65 3.24
C ASP A 567 -4.91 -31.94 4.40
N ASP A 568 -4.83 -32.62 5.53
CA ASP A 568 -4.30 -32.08 6.78
C ASP A 568 -2.76 -31.94 6.77
N ARG A 569 -2.13 -32.00 5.58
CA ARG A 569 -0.68 -32.03 5.40
C ARG A 569 -0.22 -30.90 4.47
N ILE A 570 0.70 -30.08 4.95
CA ILE A 570 1.36 -29.03 4.14
C ILE A 570 1.98 -29.58 2.84
N GLY A 571 2.53 -30.80 2.89
CA GLY A 571 3.13 -31.48 1.72
C GLY A 571 2.16 -32.32 0.89
N GLY A 572 0.86 -32.20 1.15
CA GLY A 572 -0.18 -33.00 0.51
C GLY A 572 -0.44 -32.70 -0.97
N ASP A 573 -1.44 -33.37 -1.53
CA ASP A 573 -1.86 -33.16 -2.92
C ASP A 573 -2.37 -31.72 -3.09
N LEU A 574 -1.77 -31.00 -4.02
CA LEU A 574 -2.17 -29.64 -4.34
C LEU A 574 -3.64 -29.54 -4.77
N LYS A 575 -4.19 -30.58 -5.41
CA LYS A 575 -5.59 -30.61 -5.86
C LYS A 575 -6.58 -30.77 -4.71
N GLU A 576 -6.12 -31.27 -3.57
CA GLU A 576 -6.90 -31.41 -2.35
C GLU A 576 -6.75 -30.20 -1.42
N HIS A 577 -5.85 -29.26 -1.74
CA HIS A 577 -5.60 -28.06 -0.95
C HIS A 577 -6.81 -27.12 -0.97
N TYR A 578 -7.16 -26.53 0.18
CA TYR A 578 -8.37 -25.72 0.34
C TYR A 578 -8.44 -24.51 -0.63
N VAL A 579 -7.32 -23.83 -0.91
CA VAL A 579 -7.28 -22.73 -1.90
C VAL A 579 -7.63 -23.25 -3.29
N TYR A 580 -7.12 -24.44 -3.66
CA TYR A 580 -7.41 -25.02 -4.97
C TYR A 580 -8.90 -25.36 -5.11
N LEU A 581 -9.46 -26.02 -4.08
CA LEU A 581 -10.85 -26.41 -4.03
C LEU A 581 -11.79 -25.20 -4.05
N LEU A 582 -11.51 -24.16 -3.25
CA LEU A 582 -12.32 -22.95 -3.20
C LEU A 582 -12.43 -22.27 -4.57
N PHE A 583 -11.31 -22.09 -5.28
CA PHE A 583 -11.33 -21.52 -6.63
C PHE A 583 -12.01 -22.47 -7.63
N LYS A 584 -11.80 -23.79 -7.52
CA LYS A 584 -12.49 -24.78 -8.36
C LYS A 584 -14.01 -24.68 -8.19
N TYR A 585 -14.50 -24.51 -6.95
CA TYR A 585 -15.91 -24.31 -6.67
C TYR A 585 -16.43 -22.99 -7.25
N ALA A 586 -15.63 -21.92 -7.19
CA ALA A 586 -15.98 -20.65 -7.81
C ALA A 586 -16.08 -20.75 -9.35
N HIS A 587 -15.23 -21.54 -10.02
CA HIS A 587 -15.40 -21.85 -11.44
C HIS A 587 -16.71 -22.62 -11.73
N ILE A 588 -17.09 -23.57 -10.87
CA ILE A 588 -18.34 -24.34 -11.01
C ILE A 588 -19.56 -23.43 -10.76
N ALA A 589 -19.44 -22.48 -9.85
CA ALA A 589 -20.48 -21.51 -9.52
C ALA A 589 -20.65 -20.44 -10.61
N ALA A 590 -19.56 -20.05 -11.28
CA ALA A 590 -19.52 -19.13 -12.41
C ALA A 590 -18.91 -19.78 -13.67
N PRO A 591 -19.62 -20.74 -14.29
CA PRO A 591 -19.08 -21.56 -15.37
C PRO A 591 -19.02 -20.80 -16.69
N ASN A 592 -17.95 -21.02 -17.44
CA ASN A 592 -17.98 -20.80 -18.89
C ASN A 592 -18.52 -22.05 -19.60
N LYS A 593 -18.67 -22.00 -20.93
CA LYS A 593 -19.14 -23.15 -21.73
C LYS A 593 -18.28 -24.42 -21.57
N ARG A 594 -16.96 -24.28 -21.42
CA ARG A 594 -16.04 -25.42 -21.23
C ARG A 594 -16.18 -26.03 -19.84
N MET A 595 -16.30 -25.22 -18.79
CA MET A 595 -16.56 -25.69 -17.42
C MET A 595 -17.86 -26.48 -17.37
N ALA A 596 -18.94 -25.94 -17.95
CA ALA A 596 -20.23 -26.60 -18.04
C ALA A 596 -20.14 -27.98 -18.72
N ALA A 597 -19.41 -28.07 -19.84
CA ALA A 597 -19.20 -29.32 -20.56
C ALA A 597 -18.33 -30.32 -19.76
N ALA A 598 -17.24 -29.85 -19.15
CA ALA A 598 -16.33 -30.68 -18.37
C ALA A 598 -17.01 -31.23 -17.10
N TYR A 599 -17.80 -30.40 -16.41
CA TYR A 599 -18.57 -30.81 -15.23
C TYR A 599 -19.53 -31.96 -15.57
N LYS A 600 -20.26 -31.86 -16.69
CA LYS A 600 -21.15 -32.94 -17.16
C LYS A 600 -20.40 -34.20 -17.56
N ALA A 601 -19.31 -34.06 -18.31
CA ALA A 601 -18.54 -35.21 -18.80
C ALA A 601 -17.94 -36.04 -17.65
N ASN A 602 -17.63 -35.40 -16.52
CA ASN A 602 -17.05 -36.03 -15.35
C ASN A 602 -18.06 -36.23 -14.21
N PHE A 603 -19.36 -36.00 -14.45
CA PHE A 603 -20.37 -35.93 -13.39
C PHE A 603 -20.42 -37.20 -12.51
N ALA A 604 -20.33 -38.38 -13.12
CA ALA A 604 -20.36 -39.66 -12.41
C ALA A 604 -19.24 -39.77 -11.35
N ASP A 605 -18.08 -39.18 -11.65
CA ASP A 605 -16.86 -39.24 -10.83
C ASP A 605 -16.77 -38.10 -9.80
N LEU A 606 -17.72 -37.15 -9.81
CA LEU A 606 -17.74 -36.07 -8.84
C LEU A 606 -18.15 -36.56 -7.43
N PRO A 607 -17.64 -35.93 -6.36
CA PRO A 607 -18.12 -36.17 -5.01
C PRO A 607 -19.62 -35.90 -4.86
N GLU A 608 -20.29 -36.65 -3.99
CA GLU A 608 -21.75 -36.60 -3.82
C GLU A 608 -22.26 -35.19 -3.45
N TYR A 609 -21.52 -34.45 -2.62
CA TYR A 609 -21.91 -33.08 -2.27
C TYR A 609 -21.92 -32.14 -3.48
N MET A 610 -21.07 -32.36 -4.49
CA MET A 610 -21.11 -31.57 -5.72
C MET A 610 -22.32 -31.95 -6.59
N LYS A 611 -22.77 -33.21 -6.50
CA LYS A 611 -23.95 -33.72 -7.22
C LYS A 611 -25.26 -33.20 -6.63
N SER A 612 -25.27 -32.96 -5.31
CA SER A 612 -26.45 -32.51 -4.56
C SER A 612 -27.05 -31.16 -5.01
N ASP A 613 -26.34 -30.44 -5.88
CA ASP A 613 -26.86 -29.27 -6.57
C ASP A 613 -27.97 -29.59 -7.59
N GLY A 614 -28.21 -30.87 -7.93
CA GLY A 614 -29.39 -31.33 -8.67
C GLY A 614 -29.37 -31.05 -10.18
N ASN A 615 -28.18 -30.85 -10.76
CA ASN A 615 -28.00 -30.26 -12.09
C ASN A 615 -27.54 -31.26 -13.17
N ASP A 616 -27.87 -32.54 -13.01
CA ASP A 616 -27.23 -33.67 -13.69
C ASP A 616 -28.08 -34.38 -14.75
N THR A 617 -29.39 -34.19 -14.75
CA THR A 617 -30.30 -35.00 -15.56
C THR A 617 -31.17 -34.24 -16.56
N ASN A 618 -31.32 -32.91 -16.46
CA ASN A 618 -32.16 -32.12 -17.39
C ASN A 618 -31.68 -30.68 -17.69
N GLY A 619 -30.41 -30.36 -17.46
CA GLY A 619 -29.81 -29.07 -17.82
C GLY A 619 -29.98 -28.00 -16.75
N SER A 620 -28.87 -27.40 -16.32
CA SER A 620 -28.91 -26.24 -15.42
C SER A 620 -27.60 -25.45 -15.42
N ILE A 621 -26.42 -26.12 -15.41
CA ILE A 621 -25.16 -25.39 -15.62
C ILE A 621 -25.09 -24.68 -16.99
N ASP A 622 -25.88 -25.13 -17.98
CA ASP A 622 -26.02 -24.49 -19.30
C ASP A 622 -26.78 -23.16 -19.27
N ALA A 623 -27.78 -23.02 -18.39
CA ALA A 623 -28.52 -21.76 -18.20
C ALA A 623 -27.66 -20.69 -17.51
N TYR A 624 -26.57 -21.12 -16.85
CA TYR A 624 -25.63 -20.28 -16.10
C TYR A 624 -24.34 -19.99 -16.85
N VAL A 625 -24.29 -20.29 -18.15
CA VAL A 625 -23.19 -19.86 -19.01
C VAL A 625 -23.30 -18.35 -19.20
N VAL A 626 -22.66 -17.61 -18.30
CA VAL A 626 -22.43 -16.19 -18.55
C VAL A 626 -21.46 -16.12 -19.73
N ALA A 627 -21.81 -15.36 -20.77
CA ALA A 627 -20.92 -15.14 -21.91
C ALA A 627 -19.54 -14.58 -21.48
N ARG A 628 -19.50 -13.97 -20.29
CA ARG A 628 -18.32 -13.39 -19.63
C ARG A 628 -18.44 -13.62 -18.11
N PRO A 629 -18.02 -14.77 -17.56
CA PRO A 629 -18.00 -14.96 -16.11
C PRO A 629 -17.05 -13.94 -15.46
N PRO A 630 -17.27 -13.59 -14.18
CA PRO A 630 -16.32 -12.74 -13.46
C PRO A 630 -14.96 -13.42 -13.40
N LYS A 631 -13.91 -12.62 -13.48
CA LYS A 631 -12.56 -13.09 -13.18
C LYS A 631 -12.45 -13.43 -11.70
N LEU A 632 -11.89 -14.59 -11.40
CA LEU A 632 -11.69 -15.07 -10.05
C LEU A 632 -10.37 -14.55 -9.48
N THR A 633 -10.45 -13.72 -8.45
CA THR A 633 -9.31 -12.97 -7.92
C THR A 633 -8.86 -13.53 -6.58
N TYR A 634 -7.55 -13.68 -6.40
CA TYR A 634 -6.93 -13.76 -5.09
C TYR A 634 -6.50 -12.36 -4.66
N ASN A 635 -7.01 -11.84 -3.55
CA ASN A 635 -6.79 -10.46 -3.09
C ASN A 635 -5.95 -10.42 -1.81
N ASP A 636 -5.00 -9.50 -1.71
CA ASP A 636 -4.18 -9.36 -0.50
C ASP A 636 -3.55 -7.96 -0.38
N TYR A 637 -3.30 -7.50 0.86
CA TYR A 637 -2.55 -6.28 1.16
C TYR A 637 -1.05 -6.54 1.30
N GLY A 638 -0.28 -5.45 1.39
CA GLY A 638 1.15 -5.52 1.69
C GLY A 638 1.99 -6.18 0.59
N ILE A 639 1.45 -6.26 -0.63
CA ILE A 639 2.13 -6.81 -1.80
C ILE A 639 3.32 -5.94 -2.25
N ALA A 640 3.40 -4.68 -1.82
CA ALA A 640 4.62 -3.88 -1.96
C ALA A 640 5.81 -4.54 -1.23
N THR A 641 5.59 -5.38 -0.22
CA THR A 641 6.63 -6.19 0.39
C THR A 641 7.07 -7.30 -0.56
N ARG A 642 8.30 -7.20 -1.09
CA ARG A 642 8.83 -8.10 -2.13
C ARG A 642 8.75 -9.59 -1.77
N SER A 643 9.02 -9.96 -0.52
CA SER A 643 8.92 -11.36 -0.07
C SER A 643 7.48 -11.88 -0.14
N LYS A 644 6.49 -11.10 0.31
CA LYS A 644 5.07 -11.44 0.21
C LYS A 644 4.63 -11.56 -1.24
N ALA A 645 5.00 -10.60 -2.08
CA ALA A 645 4.72 -10.65 -3.52
C ALA A 645 5.24 -11.94 -4.16
N ARG A 646 6.47 -12.34 -3.80
CA ARG A 646 7.11 -13.56 -4.30
C ARG A 646 6.43 -14.83 -3.81
N THR A 647 6.00 -14.88 -2.55
CA THR A 647 5.23 -16.00 -1.99
C THR A 647 3.91 -16.19 -2.71
N VAL A 648 3.14 -15.11 -2.91
CA VAL A 648 1.90 -15.14 -3.69
C VAL A 648 2.17 -15.58 -5.13
N TYR A 649 3.22 -15.08 -5.77
CA TYR A 649 3.64 -15.52 -7.11
C TYR A 649 3.85 -17.04 -7.17
N ASN A 650 4.57 -17.61 -6.21
CA ASN A 650 4.87 -19.04 -6.16
C ASN A 650 3.62 -19.88 -5.91
N MET A 651 2.71 -19.43 -5.02
CA MET A 651 1.41 -20.07 -4.78
C MET A 651 0.58 -20.14 -6.07
N VAL A 652 0.38 -19.00 -6.72
CA VAL A 652 -0.45 -18.86 -7.92
C VAL A 652 0.13 -19.69 -9.07
N ARG A 653 1.46 -19.64 -9.26
CA ARG A 653 2.14 -20.45 -10.27
C ARG A 653 1.91 -21.94 -10.04
N ALA A 654 2.05 -22.43 -8.80
CA ALA A 654 1.85 -23.83 -8.48
C ALA A 654 0.40 -24.27 -8.73
N LEU A 655 -0.57 -23.53 -8.18
CA LEU A 655 -2.01 -23.82 -8.30
C LEU A 655 -2.46 -23.82 -9.77
N ASN A 656 -2.13 -22.76 -10.51
CA ASN A 656 -2.56 -22.61 -11.91
C ASN A 656 -1.86 -23.59 -12.85
N THR A 657 -0.65 -24.06 -12.51
CA THR A 657 0.01 -25.14 -13.25
C THR A 657 -0.71 -26.47 -13.04
N SER A 658 -1.05 -26.81 -11.79
CA SER A 658 -1.77 -28.05 -11.48
C SER A 658 -3.15 -28.08 -12.14
N TRP A 659 -3.87 -26.95 -12.11
CA TRP A 659 -5.21 -26.80 -12.68
C TRP A 659 -5.32 -27.19 -14.16
N ARG A 660 -4.27 -26.98 -14.96
CA ARG A 660 -4.25 -27.36 -16.38
C ARG A 660 -4.45 -28.87 -16.63
N SER A 661 -4.24 -29.69 -15.60
CA SER A 661 -4.42 -31.14 -15.63
C SER A 661 -5.68 -31.62 -14.89
N ASP A 662 -6.50 -30.71 -14.36
CA ASP A 662 -7.76 -31.08 -13.72
C ASP A 662 -8.78 -31.53 -14.77
N PRO A 663 -9.57 -32.60 -14.51
CA PRO A 663 -10.66 -32.99 -15.39
C PRO A 663 -11.69 -31.88 -15.66
N LEU A 664 -11.80 -30.90 -14.76
CA LEU A 664 -12.69 -29.76 -14.92
C LEU A 664 -12.03 -28.53 -15.58
N TYR A 665 -10.76 -28.60 -16.00
CA TYR A 665 -10.05 -27.47 -16.59
C TYR A 665 -10.84 -26.80 -17.72
N ASP A 666 -11.20 -25.53 -17.53
CA ASP A 666 -12.13 -24.81 -18.41
C ASP A 666 -11.44 -23.86 -19.41
N GLY A 667 -10.11 -23.92 -19.48
CA GLY A 667 -9.29 -23.04 -20.30
C GLY A 667 -8.89 -21.71 -19.65
N ARG A 668 -9.45 -21.37 -18.48
CA ARG A 668 -9.04 -20.20 -17.68
C ARG A 668 -8.03 -20.63 -16.59
N PRO A 669 -7.11 -19.76 -16.16
CA PRO A 669 -6.34 -20.00 -14.93
C PRO A 669 -7.27 -20.24 -13.72
N LEU A 670 -6.84 -20.99 -12.71
CA LEU A 670 -7.67 -21.27 -11.52
C LEU A 670 -7.87 -20.00 -10.70
N ILE A 671 -6.76 -19.34 -10.39
CA ILE A 671 -6.73 -17.94 -9.95
C ILE A 671 -6.51 -17.11 -11.22
N GLU A 672 -7.50 -16.32 -11.62
CA GLU A 672 -7.44 -15.55 -12.86
C GLU A 672 -6.72 -14.21 -12.67
N ASP A 673 -7.00 -13.48 -11.59
CA ASP A 673 -6.35 -12.20 -11.31
C ASP A 673 -5.72 -12.18 -9.91
N ILE A 674 -4.68 -11.36 -9.75
CA ILE A 674 -4.15 -10.99 -8.43
C ILE A 674 -4.62 -9.59 -8.08
N GLY A 675 -5.38 -9.49 -6.98
CA GLY A 675 -5.80 -8.26 -6.35
C GLY A 675 -4.72 -7.76 -5.38
N ILE A 676 -4.18 -6.60 -5.69
CA ILE A 676 -3.30 -5.83 -4.81
C ILE A 676 -4.20 -4.80 -4.12
N GLN A 677 -4.44 -4.93 -2.82
CA GLN A 677 -5.29 -3.96 -2.12
C GLN A 677 -4.73 -2.55 -2.27
N GLY A 678 -3.47 -2.33 -1.89
CA GLY A 678 -2.82 -1.02 -2.06
C GLY A 678 -3.17 -0.02 -0.95
N HIS A 679 -3.50 -0.51 0.25
CA HIS A 679 -3.52 0.28 1.48
C HIS A 679 -2.11 0.66 1.92
N ASP A 680 -1.54 1.64 1.22
CA ASP A 680 -0.14 2.01 1.32
C ASP A 680 0.06 3.35 2.07
N SER A 681 1.32 3.64 2.40
CA SER A 681 1.75 4.93 2.92
C SER A 681 2.69 5.58 1.92
N LEU A 682 2.66 6.91 1.80
CA LEU A 682 3.66 7.65 1.05
C LEU A 682 5.07 7.22 1.50
N GLY A 683 5.94 6.88 0.54
CA GLY A 683 7.26 6.37 0.86
C GLY A 683 8.25 6.51 -0.29
N LYS A 684 9.53 6.60 0.06
CA LYS A 684 10.64 6.86 -0.88
C LYS A 684 10.79 5.79 -1.98
N THR A 685 10.32 4.57 -1.76
CA THR A 685 10.49 3.43 -2.68
C THR A 685 9.17 2.77 -3.10
N LEU A 686 8.02 3.30 -2.67
CA LEU A 686 6.72 2.64 -2.82
C LEU A 686 6.42 2.23 -4.26
N ALA A 687 6.73 3.12 -5.23
CA ALA A 687 6.46 2.86 -6.64
C ALA A 687 7.38 1.77 -7.20
N SER A 688 8.67 1.78 -6.84
CA SER A 688 9.61 0.74 -7.27
C SER A 688 9.35 -0.64 -6.64
N ASP A 689 8.83 -0.67 -5.42
CA ASP A 689 8.47 -1.91 -4.73
C ASP A 689 7.18 -2.52 -5.29
N ASN A 690 6.16 -1.69 -5.55
CA ASN A 690 4.99 -2.12 -6.32
C ASN A 690 5.37 -2.55 -7.75
N GLN A 691 6.33 -1.89 -8.40
CA GLN A 691 6.82 -2.27 -9.72
C GLN A 691 7.42 -3.69 -9.73
N TYR A 692 8.11 -4.11 -8.67
CA TYR A 692 8.61 -5.47 -8.52
C TYR A 692 7.46 -6.49 -8.53
N ALA A 693 6.42 -6.26 -7.73
CA ALA A 693 5.26 -7.13 -7.67
C ALA A 693 4.51 -7.21 -9.01
N MET A 694 4.26 -6.06 -9.65
CA MET A 694 3.61 -6.01 -10.96
C MET A 694 4.41 -6.78 -12.03
N ALA A 695 5.74 -6.70 -12.00
CA ALA A 695 6.59 -7.46 -12.92
C ALA A 695 6.51 -8.97 -12.66
N LEU A 696 6.52 -9.42 -11.41
CA LEU A 696 6.33 -10.84 -11.06
C LEU A 696 5.03 -11.37 -11.67
N TYR A 697 3.90 -10.71 -11.41
CA TYR A 697 2.60 -11.20 -11.88
C TYR A 697 2.43 -11.05 -13.38
N ALA A 698 3.01 -10.01 -14.00
CA ALA A 698 3.05 -9.91 -15.47
C ALA A 698 3.74 -11.13 -16.10
N THR A 699 4.80 -11.68 -15.48
CA THR A 699 5.42 -12.91 -16.01
C THR A 699 4.47 -14.11 -15.97
N LEU A 700 3.56 -14.20 -15.00
CA LEU A 700 2.53 -15.25 -14.96
C LEU A 700 1.48 -15.04 -16.06
N VAL A 701 1.11 -13.79 -16.35
CA VAL A 701 0.22 -13.48 -17.49
C VAL A 701 0.88 -13.88 -18.81
N ASP A 702 2.15 -13.52 -19.02
CA ASP A 702 2.90 -13.90 -20.22
C ASP A 702 3.01 -15.44 -20.39
N GLN A 703 3.07 -16.18 -19.28
CA GLN A 703 3.06 -17.66 -19.24
C GLN A 703 1.66 -18.28 -19.38
N LYS A 704 0.61 -17.46 -19.51
CA LYS A 704 -0.81 -17.88 -19.49
C LYS A 704 -1.20 -18.63 -18.22
N LEU A 705 -0.51 -18.34 -17.13
CA LEU A 705 -0.81 -18.84 -15.79
C LEU A 705 -1.60 -17.79 -14.99
N LEU A 706 -1.88 -16.62 -15.53
CA LEU A 706 -2.72 -15.59 -14.95
C LEU A 706 -3.40 -14.83 -16.10
N SER A 707 -4.54 -14.20 -15.83
CA SER A 707 -5.29 -13.36 -16.77
C SER A 707 -4.98 -11.86 -16.58
N GLY A 708 -4.65 -11.44 -15.36
CA GLY A 708 -4.39 -10.03 -15.07
C GLY A 708 -4.09 -9.73 -13.60
N ILE A 709 -4.03 -8.43 -13.31
CA ILE A 709 -3.73 -7.85 -12.00
C ILE A 709 -4.80 -6.78 -11.75
N SER A 710 -5.30 -6.66 -10.54
CA SER A 710 -6.11 -5.53 -10.11
C SER A 710 -5.45 -4.79 -8.96
N TYR A 711 -5.61 -3.47 -8.92
CA TYR A 711 -5.49 -2.72 -7.67
C TYR A 711 -6.90 -2.52 -7.13
N SER A 712 -7.26 -3.20 -6.05
CA SER A 712 -8.65 -3.36 -5.60
C SER A 712 -9.05 -2.32 -4.55
N GLU A 713 -8.11 -1.73 -3.82
CA GLU A 713 -8.38 -0.93 -2.61
C GLU A 713 -7.39 0.24 -2.42
N PHE A 714 -6.96 0.89 -3.50
CA PHE A 714 -5.82 1.81 -3.46
C PHE A 714 -6.14 3.13 -2.75
N ASP A 715 -5.35 3.45 -1.72
CA ASP A 715 -5.36 4.72 -1.00
C ASP A 715 -3.99 4.98 -0.34
N LEU A 716 -3.72 6.22 0.10
CA LEU A 716 -2.41 6.60 0.63
C LEU A 716 -2.48 7.32 1.97
N LYS A 717 -1.80 6.79 2.99
CA LYS A 717 -1.53 7.50 4.25
C LYS A 717 -0.37 8.48 4.12
N LEU A 718 -0.38 9.52 4.94
CA LEU A 718 0.67 10.54 4.98
C LEU A 718 1.46 10.47 6.31
N PRO A 719 2.56 9.70 6.38
CA PRO A 719 3.33 9.53 7.62
C PRO A 719 4.10 10.80 8.00
N THR A 720 4.54 10.90 9.27
CA THR A 720 5.36 12.02 9.78
C THR A 720 6.67 12.23 9.03
N SER A 721 7.17 11.20 8.36
CA SER A 721 8.36 11.23 7.51
C SER A 721 8.11 11.76 6.09
N ALA A 722 6.87 12.11 5.73
CA ALA A 722 6.55 12.69 4.44
C ALA A 722 7.07 14.15 4.34
N PRO A 723 7.37 14.65 3.13
CA PRO A 723 7.68 16.06 2.92
C PRO A 723 6.56 16.96 3.45
N GLY A 724 6.92 17.95 4.28
CA GLY A 724 5.95 18.84 4.93
C GLY A 724 5.29 18.26 6.19
N GLY A 725 5.66 17.06 6.65
CA GLY A 725 5.17 16.41 7.87
C GLY A 725 3.98 15.46 7.64
N GLY A 726 3.55 14.78 8.71
CA GLY A 726 2.45 13.80 8.64
C GLY A 726 1.07 14.43 8.77
N ALA A 727 0.05 13.73 8.28
CA ALA A 727 -1.34 14.12 8.40
C ALA A 727 -2.27 12.91 8.29
N VAL A 728 -3.44 13.00 8.91
CA VAL A 728 -4.48 11.97 8.85
C VAL A 728 -5.69 12.56 8.16
N ALA A 729 -6.19 11.92 7.11
CA ALA A 729 -7.39 12.38 6.42
C ALA A 729 -8.59 12.37 7.38
N PRO A 730 -9.53 13.33 7.26
CA PRO A 730 -9.66 14.32 6.19
C PRO A 730 -9.02 15.68 6.53
N ALA A 731 -7.93 15.72 7.32
CA ALA A 731 -7.28 16.99 7.65
C ALA A 731 -6.84 17.75 6.39
N THR A 732 -6.89 19.08 6.45
CA THR A 732 -6.37 19.93 5.39
C THR A 732 -4.84 19.82 5.35
N LEU A 733 -4.30 19.60 4.15
CA LEU A 733 -2.86 19.46 3.93
C LEU A 733 -2.21 20.81 3.68
N ASN A 734 -1.00 21.03 4.21
CA ASN A 734 -0.16 22.13 3.74
C ASN A 734 0.34 21.89 2.31
N VAL A 735 0.82 22.94 1.64
CA VAL A 735 1.30 22.87 0.25
C VAL A 735 2.24 21.69 0.00
N ARG A 736 3.30 21.53 0.80
CA ARG A 736 4.29 20.48 0.56
C ARG A 736 3.76 19.07 0.81
N GLN A 737 2.87 18.89 1.79
CA GLN A 737 2.18 17.62 2.04
C GLN A 737 1.31 17.21 0.85
N SER A 738 0.52 18.16 0.35
CA SER A 738 -0.37 17.97 -0.80
C SER A 738 0.43 17.65 -2.07
N ASP A 739 1.51 18.39 -2.33
CA ASP A 739 2.37 18.15 -3.49
C ASP A 739 3.03 16.75 -3.41
N ALA A 740 3.46 16.32 -2.22
CA ALA A 740 4.03 14.99 -2.00
C ALA A 740 3.01 13.87 -2.23
N LEU A 741 1.78 14.04 -1.73
CA LEU A 741 0.66 13.13 -1.99
C LEU A 741 0.41 12.99 -3.50
N GLY A 742 0.30 14.12 -4.20
CA GLY A 742 0.10 14.14 -5.66
C GLY A 742 1.27 13.52 -6.42
N TYR A 743 2.50 13.74 -5.98
CA TYR A 743 3.69 13.15 -6.60
C TYR A 743 3.67 11.62 -6.46
N GLN A 744 3.33 11.09 -5.28
CA GLN A 744 3.23 9.64 -5.07
C GLN A 744 2.11 9.02 -5.91
N TYR A 745 0.93 9.65 -5.97
CA TYR A 745 -0.15 9.23 -6.88
C TYR A 745 0.28 9.26 -8.35
N ALA A 746 1.02 10.29 -8.77
CA ALA A 746 1.56 10.37 -10.12
C ALA A 746 2.53 9.21 -10.42
N LEU A 747 3.44 8.89 -9.51
CA LEU A 747 4.33 7.74 -9.66
C LEU A 747 3.52 6.44 -9.83
N MET A 748 2.48 6.23 -9.02
CA MET A 748 1.64 5.04 -9.06
C MET A 748 0.78 4.96 -10.33
N TYR A 749 0.13 6.03 -10.77
CA TYR A 749 -0.66 6.02 -12.02
C TYR A 749 0.22 5.91 -13.27
N LYS A 750 1.46 6.42 -13.22
CA LYS A 750 2.46 6.16 -14.25
C LYS A 750 2.90 4.69 -14.26
N LEU A 751 3.07 4.08 -13.09
CA LEU A 751 3.33 2.65 -12.96
C LEU A 751 2.17 1.82 -13.52
N PHE A 752 0.92 2.10 -13.14
CA PHE A 752 -0.26 1.42 -13.69
C PHE A 752 -0.34 1.55 -15.20
N THR A 753 -0.06 2.75 -15.73
CA THR A 753 0.02 2.99 -17.19
C THR A 753 1.12 2.17 -17.85
N LYS A 754 2.30 2.07 -17.22
CA LYS A 754 3.39 1.21 -17.69
C LYS A 754 2.96 -0.25 -17.74
N PHE A 755 2.11 -0.73 -16.84
CA PHE A 755 1.63 -2.11 -16.79
C PHE A 755 0.25 -2.35 -17.42
N ALA A 756 -0.43 -1.34 -17.95
CA ALA A 756 -1.84 -1.35 -18.37
C ALA A 756 -2.40 -2.62 -19.08
N PRO A 757 -1.75 -3.22 -20.09
CA PRO A 757 -2.11 -4.52 -20.67
C PRO A 757 -2.31 -5.68 -19.70
N TYR A 758 -1.72 -5.62 -18.51
CA TYR A 758 -1.84 -6.62 -17.45
C TYR A 758 -2.81 -6.18 -16.35
N VAL A 759 -3.26 -4.92 -16.35
CA VAL A 759 -4.10 -4.36 -15.29
C VAL A 759 -5.56 -4.41 -15.74
N ASP A 760 -6.41 -5.06 -14.96
CA ASP A 760 -7.84 -5.13 -15.20
C ASP A 760 -8.54 -3.83 -14.76
N HIS A 761 -8.31 -3.45 -13.50
CA HIS A 761 -8.87 -2.26 -12.90
C HIS A 761 -8.01 -1.73 -11.73
N VAL A 762 -8.21 -0.45 -11.42
CA VAL A 762 -7.67 0.25 -10.25
C VAL A 762 -8.85 0.91 -9.52
N ILE A 763 -9.17 0.44 -8.32
CA ILE A 763 -10.23 0.97 -7.46
C ILE A 763 -9.58 1.82 -6.37
N SER A 764 -10.10 3.04 -6.18
CA SER A 764 -9.77 3.86 -5.02
C SER A 764 -10.63 3.47 -3.82
N TRP A 765 -10.03 3.26 -2.65
CA TRP A 765 -10.77 2.89 -1.44
C TRP A 765 -11.37 4.08 -0.69
N GLY A 766 -12.05 4.93 -1.45
CA GLY A 766 -12.87 6.04 -1.00
C GLY A 766 -13.41 6.79 -2.21
N VAL A 767 -14.38 7.66 -1.97
CA VAL A 767 -14.96 8.54 -3.02
C VAL A 767 -14.48 9.98 -2.81
N SER A 768 -14.56 10.47 -1.58
CA SER A 768 -14.13 11.81 -1.17
C SER A 768 -13.79 11.81 0.33
N GLY A 769 -12.92 12.73 0.74
CA GLY A 769 -12.50 12.91 2.13
C GLY A 769 -11.41 11.93 2.57
N SER A 770 -11.81 10.74 3.03
CA SER A 770 -10.90 9.78 3.66
C SER A 770 -11.27 8.34 3.30
N GLY A 771 -10.25 7.50 3.11
CA GLY A 771 -10.40 6.05 3.23
C GLY A 771 -10.52 5.60 4.69
N TRP A 772 -10.79 4.32 4.93
CA TRP A 772 -11.12 3.79 6.26
C TRP A 772 -9.97 3.89 7.27
N GLN A 773 -8.73 4.00 6.81
CA GLN A 773 -7.54 4.09 7.66
C GLN A 773 -7.04 5.52 7.88
N GLY A 774 -7.86 6.54 7.63
CA GLY A 774 -7.41 7.94 7.63
C GLY A 774 -6.47 8.26 6.46
N SER A 775 -6.62 7.53 5.36
CA SER A 775 -5.88 7.66 4.10
C SER A 775 -6.51 8.72 3.20
N TYR A 776 -5.69 9.43 2.43
CA TYR A 776 -6.14 10.39 1.43
C TYR A 776 -6.48 9.68 0.12
N VAL A 777 -7.56 10.12 -0.51
CA VAL A 777 -8.04 9.62 -1.81
C VAL A 777 -7.80 10.65 -2.91
N LEU A 778 -8.68 10.75 -3.92
CA LEU A 778 -8.49 11.67 -5.05
C LEU A 778 -9.32 12.97 -4.92
N PHE A 779 -10.23 13.02 -3.95
CA PHE A 779 -11.10 14.16 -3.72
C PHE A 779 -11.19 14.43 -2.22
N ASP A 780 -11.17 15.70 -1.82
CA ASP A 780 -11.25 16.09 -0.41
C ASP A 780 -12.68 15.98 0.15
N GLY A 781 -12.86 16.31 1.43
CA GLY A 781 -14.16 16.22 2.11
C GLY A 781 -15.24 17.16 1.55
N GLN A 782 -14.85 18.14 0.73
CA GLN A 782 -15.73 19.08 0.04
C GLN A 782 -15.94 18.67 -1.43
N GLU A 783 -15.50 17.46 -1.80
CA GLU A 783 -15.53 16.92 -3.15
C GLU A 783 -14.71 17.73 -4.17
N ASN A 784 -13.72 18.52 -3.73
CA ASN A 784 -12.80 19.17 -4.64
C ASN A 784 -11.66 18.23 -5.01
N ALA A 785 -11.17 18.36 -6.23
CA ALA A 785 -10.02 17.62 -6.71
C ALA A 785 -8.78 18.01 -5.91
N ASP A 786 -8.16 17.02 -5.26
CA ASP A 786 -6.90 17.21 -4.55
C ASP A 786 -5.69 16.93 -5.45
N SER A 787 -4.50 17.11 -4.90
CA SER A 787 -3.24 16.81 -5.61
C SER A 787 -3.13 15.35 -6.04
N GLY A 788 -3.76 14.41 -5.33
CA GLY A 788 -3.87 13.02 -5.73
C GLY A 788 -4.59 12.85 -7.07
N TYR A 789 -5.72 13.54 -7.27
CA TYR A 789 -6.41 13.59 -8.57
C TYR A 789 -5.52 14.19 -9.66
N TYR A 790 -4.89 15.35 -9.43
CA TYR A 790 -4.05 15.99 -10.45
C TYR A 790 -2.84 15.12 -10.83
N GLY A 791 -2.22 14.49 -9.84
CA GLY A 791 -1.16 13.50 -10.01
C GLY A 791 -1.62 12.28 -10.82
N ALA A 792 -2.82 11.76 -10.53
CA ALA A 792 -3.40 10.65 -11.27
C ALA A 792 -3.72 11.01 -12.73
N VAL A 793 -4.29 12.19 -13.01
CA VAL A 793 -4.81 12.54 -14.35
C VAL A 793 -3.70 12.93 -15.33
N LYS A 794 -2.65 13.61 -14.87
CA LYS A 794 -1.48 13.96 -15.71
C LYS A 794 -0.15 13.67 -15.00
N PRO A 795 0.22 12.39 -14.82
CA PRO A 795 1.36 12.00 -13.98
C PRO A 795 2.69 12.66 -14.34
N ASN A 796 3.07 12.64 -15.61
CA ASN A 796 4.34 13.24 -16.05
C ASN A 796 4.37 14.75 -15.83
N ARG A 797 3.24 15.42 -16.06
CA ARG A 797 3.16 16.88 -15.89
C ARG A 797 3.29 17.22 -14.42
N PHE A 798 2.57 16.52 -13.55
CA PHE A 798 2.63 16.73 -12.10
C PHE A 798 4.06 16.51 -11.57
N ILE A 799 4.70 15.38 -11.90
CA ILE A 799 6.07 15.07 -11.46
C ILE A 799 7.06 16.15 -11.92
N LEU A 800 7.01 16.54 -13.20
CA LEU A 800 7.92 17.56 -13.75
C LEU A 800 7.71 18.95 -13.13
N GLY A 801 6.49 19.28 -12.69
CA GLY A 801 6.18 20.56 -12.10
C GLY A 801 6.42 20.64 -10.59
N HIS A 802 6.79 19.52 -9.96
CA HIS A 802 7.14 19.42 -8.55
C HIS A 802 8.50 18.75 -8.36
N SER A 803 9.45 18.99 -9.27
CA SER A 803 10.78 18.35 -9.27
C SER A 803 11.63 18.67 -8.05
N TYR A 804 11.27 19.69 -7.25
CA TYR A 804 11.91 19.92 -5.94
C TYR A 804 11.66 18.78 -4.93
N LEU A 805 10.72 17.87 -5.21
CA LEU A 805 10.50 16.65 -4.43
C LEU A 805 11.37 15.47 -4.90
N ASP A 806 12.13 15.61 -5.99
CA ASP A 806 12.93 14.52 -6.57
C ASP A 806 13.95 13.98 -5.57
N ASP A 807 14.49 14.81 -4.67
CA ASP A 807 15.42 14.36 -3.62
C ASP A 807 14.78 13.36 -2.65
N TYR A 808 13.50 13.54 -2.33
CA TYR A 808 12.77 12.59 -1.50
C TYR A 808 12.44 11.31 -2.27
N PHE A 809 12.03 11.44 -3.54
CA PHE A 809 11.68 10.34 -4.44
C PHE A 809 12.83 9.91 -5.35
N ALA A 810 14.06 9.97 -4.84
CA ALA A 810 15.27 9.87 -5.63
C ALA A 810 15.29 8.64 -6.54
N GLY A 811 15.26 8.89 -7.85
CA GLY A 811 15.32 7.87 -8.90
C GLY A 811 14.01 7.11 -9.16
N GLU A 812 12.93 7.32 -8.41
CA GLU A 812 11.66 6.60 -8.60
C GLU A 812 11.07 6.86 -9.99
N TYR A 813 11.07 8.13 -10.44
CA TYR A 813 10.56 8.48 -11.76
C TYR A 813 11.32 7.78 -12.90
N GLU A 814 12.63 7.61 -12.76
CA GLU A 814 13.48 6.91 -13.74
C GLU A 814 13.19 5.40 -13.76
N LYS A 815 13.02 4.78 -12.58
CA LYS A 815 12.73 3.35 -12.45
C LYS A 815 11.41 2.96 -13.11
N ILE A 816 10.42 3.84 -13.14
CA ILE A 816 9.10 3.57 -13.74
C ILE A 816 9.01 3.96 -15.23
N LYS A 817 10.11 4.38 -15.87
CA LYS A 817 10.11 4.60 -17.33
C LYS A 817 10.03 3.27 -18.09
N LYS A 818 9.56 3.37 -19.34
CA LYS A 818 9.54 2.25 -20.29
C LYS A 818 10.97 1.76 -20.54
N GLY A 819 11.16 0.44 -20.64
CA GLY A 819 12.48 -0.16 -20.88
C GLY A 819 13.39 -0.28 -19.66
N TYR A 820 13.02 0.25 -18.49
CA TYR A 820 13.74 -0.01 -17.23
C TYR A 820 13.71 -1.51 -16.92
N ARG A 821 14.89 -2.07 -16.59
CA ARG A 821 15.04 -3.49 -16.25
C ARG A 821 14.75 -3.70 -14.77
N ILE A 822 13.80 -4.58 -14.48
CA ILE A 822 13.36 -4.88 -13.12
C ILE A 822 14.02 -6.20 -12.74
N ASP A 823 14.79 -6.17 -11.65
CA ASP A 823 15.44 -7.37 -11.11
C ASP A 823 14.42 -8.20 -10.31
N LEU A 824 14.20 -9.43 -10.73
CA LEU A 824 13.31 -10.40 -10.09
C LEU A 824 14.09 -11.44 -9.26
N GLY A 825 15.39 -11.21 -9.04
CA GLY A 825 16.29 -12.11 -8.33
C GLY A 825 16.65 -13.35 -9.15
N ASP A 826 16.41 -14.53 -8.59
CA ASP A 826 16.63 -15.82 -9.22
C ASP A 826 15.77 -16.07 -10.49
N LEU A 827 14.69 -15.30 -10.68
CA LEU A 827 13.89 -15.32 -11.91
C LEU A 827 14.49 -14.48 -13.05
N GLY A 828 15.62 -13.82 -12.80
CA GLY A 828 16.31 -12.97 -13.77
C GLY A 828 15.74 -11.56 -13.85
N THR A 829 15.79 -10.95 -15.02
CA THR A 829 15.33 -9.56 -15.22
C THR A 829 14.10 -9.49 -16.11
N TYR A 830 13.12 -8.71 -15.70
CA TYR A 830 11.95 -8.39 -16.51
C TYR A 830 12.13 -7.04 -17.21
N ARG A 831 11.77 -6.99 -18.50
CA ARG A 831 11.84 -5.76 -19.30
C ARG A 831 10.60 -5.65 -20.16
N ARG A 832 10.00 -4.46 -20.14
CA ARG A 832 8.85 -4.10 -20.95
C ARG A 832 9.13 -2.94 -21.90
#